data_AF-A0A662XXU6-F1
#
_entry.id   AF-A0A662XXU6-F1
#
_cell.length_a   1.000
_cell.length_b   1.000
_cell.length_c   1.000
_cell.angle_alpha   90.00
_cell.angle_beta   90.00
_cell.angle_gamma   90.00
#
_symmetry.space_group_name_H-M   'P 1'
#
loop_
_entity.id
_entity.type
_entity.pdbx_description
1 polymer ?
#
loop_
_entity_poly.entity_id
_entity_poly.type
_entity_poly.pdbx_seq_one_letter_code
_entity_poly.pdbx_strand_id
1 'polypeptide(L)'
;MLGSRGASSSALRVVSLLPSVTENTCALLASCRSRRAASGAMEVLPELVGRSHECDFPPDVVQQLPVLTAPRTAFTSSAEVHSQVREALASASSLYHLDAAKLAALRPDVILTQSSCRVCSIDLASVEAALQAEEGGEQTELNALVAAPSSTEVSDAADTCAFAADGSKTALTQIVTVNPTSLMDAVVTQFQQLGRALGVPEDGDAMAQEHLETLQQLTKQAELLLAKTGEEKPRVALIEWLDPLFLGTSGWMREIVEAAGGQVVESMDGQAGGKEVDVVVVALCGLTLDKTEVELQEGRVGSWWPELFARYSDDEAPPVYIVDGTSMFTRPTKRLLTALEWLVHVLHEPKSEWVKRSTFPFKKFEPSATATTPSTATNASAANGEAKSPELLEIEELHRVACDHHQAMYTDPATGYSVMTAYILKERQVCCGNGCRHCPYGHANVKDPSRRKNTLAGTAFLQPWRRSSGARKDAPGGQLLWPEGVQAADASASELVVMFWSGGKDSFLALSFLYESYTAQQMSMPRVVLLTTIDPDTNAVPIQNIEVQTIVAQAEALELPLCLVAVGLGDAYTSAVQSALRDLPEQMARIRKSKKTPKNLDPTPAIAALAFGDLHLQDIRNWREQTFAKQFTLRFPVWQKDYRTELLPALSRLCVKTGAKIYFSNIDTDRVGSSSEAAWQLGQEYDWKQVEARNEHSDQPVDLMGENGEFHTCVKFPGMS
;
A
#
# COMPACT_ATOMS: atom_id res chain seq x y z
N MET A 1 -56.62 -14.33 -33.36
CA MET A 1 -55.52 -15.05 -32.67
C MET A 1 -54.22 -14.32 -32.97
N LEU A 2 -53.80 -13.43 -32.08
CA LEU A 2 -52.47 -12.83 -32.08
C LEU A 2 -51.96 -13.02 -30.65
N GLY A 3 -51.09 -14.01 -30.46
CA GLY A 3 -50.57 -14.38 -29.16
C GLY A 3 -49.61 -13.32 -28.64
N SER A 4 -49.84 -12.85 -27.43
CA SER A 4 -48.89 -12.08 -26.62
C SER A 4 -47.66 -12.94 -26.37
N ARG A 5 -46.52 -12.61 -27.00
CA ARG A 5 -45.22 -13.16 -26.62
C ARG A 5 -44.78 -12.44 -25.34
N GLY A 6 -44.85 -13.15 -24.21
CA GLY A 6 -44.42 -12.67 -22.90
C GLY A 6 -42.92 -12.35 -22.87
N ALA A 7 -42.57 -11.25 -22.22
CA ALA A 7 -41.19 -10.96 -21.83
C ALA A 7 -40.75 -12.02 -20.81
N SER A 8 -39.56 -12.61 -21.01
CA SER A 8 -38.99 -13.64 -20.14
C SER A 8 -38.78 -13.11 -18.72
N SER A 9 -39.49 -13.67 -17.74
CA SER A 9 -39.47 -13.32 -16.31
C SER A 9 -38.39 -14.11 -15.54
N SER A 10 -37.13 -14.05 -15.96
CA SER A 10 -36.03 -14.76 -15.28
C SER A 10 -35.42 -13.92 -14.16
N ALA A 11 -34.99 -14.59 -13.08
CA ALA A 11 -34.29 -13.97 -11.96
C ALA A 11 -32.96 -13.35 -12.43
N LEU A 12 -32.62 -12.18 -11.88
CA LEU A 12 -31.32 -11.54 -12.08
C LEU A 12 -30.23 -12.41 -11.45
N ARG A 13 -29.20 -12.75 -12.22
CA ARG A 13 -28.11 -13.65 -11.85
C ARG A 13 -26.94 -12.85 -11.29
N VAL A 14 -26.63 -13.04 -10.02
CA VAL A 14 -25.64 -12.25 -9.28
C VAL A 14 -24.41 -13.09 -8.97
N VAL A 15 -23.23 -12.58 -9.33
CA VAL A 15 -21.95 -13.07 -8.81
C VAL A 15 -21.45 -12.07 -7.77
N SER A 16 -21.03 -12.53 -6.60
CA SER A 16 -20.46 -11.67 -5.56
C SER A 16 -19.04 -12.10 -5.19
N LEU A 17 -18.07 -11.23 -5.43
CA LEU A 17 -16.65 -11.54 -5.27
C LEU A 17 -16.03 -10.97 -3.99
N LEU A 18 -16.87 -10.47 -3.06
CA LEU A 18 -16.45 -9.87 -1.80
C LEU A 18 -17.30 -10.41 -0.63
N PRO A 19 -16.69 -10.89 0.48
CA PRO A 19 -17.43 -11.51 1.58
C PRO A 19 -18.50 -10.62 2.22
N SER A 20 -18.17 -9.36 2.50
CA SER A 20 -19.11 -8.40 3.10
C SER A 20 -20.33 -8.15 2.20
N VAL A 21 -20.10 -8.01 0.90
CA VAL A 21 -21.17 -7.77 -0.06
C VAL A 21 -22.03 -9.02 -0.28
N THR A 22 -21.43 -10.22 -0.26
CA THR A 22 -22.20 -11.48 -0.29
C THR A 22 -23.14 -11.57 0.90
N GLU A 23 -22.66 -11.27 2.10
CA GLU A 23 -23.48 -11.29 3.30
C GLU A 23 -24.62 -10.26 3.23
N ASN A 24 -24.31 -9.01 2.87
CA ASN A 24 -25.33 -7.96 2.77
C ASN A 24 -26.37 -8.28 1.69
N THR A 25 -25.95 -8.86 0.56
CA THR A 25 -26.85 -9.37 -0.49
C THR A 25 -27.75 -10.47 0.07
N CYS A 26 -27.21 -11.44 0.81
CA CYS A 26 -28.01 -12.50 1.42
C CYS A 26 -29.02 -11.94 2.43
N ALA A 27 -28.60 -11.00 3.28
CA ALA A 27 -29.46 -10.35 4.26
C ALA A 27 -30.61 -9.60 3.60
N LEU A 28 -30.32 -8.84 2.53
CA LEU A 28 -31.31 -8.10 1.77
C LEU A 28 -32.32 -9.06 1.11
N LEU A 29 -31.84 -10.08 0.40
CA LEU A 29 -32.71 -11.07 -0.26
C LEU A 29 -33.57 -11.86 0.75
N ALA A 30 -33.04 -12.17 1.93
CA ALA A 30 -33.82 -12.78 3.01
C ALA A 30 -34.95 -11.87 3.49
N SER A 31 -34.68 -10.57 3.65
CA SER A 31 -35.70 -9.58 4.02
C SER A 31 -36.77 -9.45 2.93
N CYS A 32 -36.37 -9.40 1.66
CA CYS A 32 -37.31 -9.40 0.53
C CYS A 32 -38.24 -10.61 0.58
N ARG A 33 -37.70 -11.83 0.82
CA ARG A 33 -38.50 -13.06 0.94
C ARG A 33 -39.52 -12.96 2.07
N SER A 34 -39.11 -12.49 3.26
CA SER A 34 -40.00 -12.34 4.40
C SER A 34 -41.11 -11.31 4.14
N ARG A 35 -40.79 -10.15 3.57
CA ARG A 35 -41.79 -9.11 3.24
C ARG A 35 -42.77 -9.56 2.18
N ARG A 36 -42.29 -10.24 1.13
CA ARG A 36 -43.14 -10.76 0.04
C ARG A 36 -44.03 -11.90 0.51
N ALA A 37 -43.55 -12.76 1.40
CA ALA A 37 -44.39 -13.79 2.04
C ALA A 37 -45.55 -13.17 2.83
N ALA A 38 -45.35 -12.00 3.44
CA ALA A 38 -46.40 -11.26 4.15
C ALA A 38 -47.37 -10.53 3.21
N SER A 39 -46.91 -10.06 2.04
CA SER A 39 -47.74 -9.30 1.08
C SER A 39 -48.41 -10.14 -0.03
N GLY A 40 -47.99 -11.40 -0.22
CA GLY A 40 -48.51 -12.29 -1.26
C GLY A 40 -48.01 -11.99 -2.68
N ALA A 41 -46.97 -11.15 -2.83
CA ALA A 41 -46.41 -10.77 -4.13
C ALA A 41 -45.56 -11.89 -4.75
N MET A 42 -45.77 -12.18 -6.05
CA MET A 42 -45.07 -13.23 -6.83
C MET A 42 -43.87 -12.71 -7.64
N GLU A 43 -43.26 -11.59 -7.25
CA GLU A 43 -42.10 -11.07 -7.98
C GLU A 43 -40.87 -11.96 -7.84
N VAL A 44 -40.19 -12.16 -8.98
CA VAL A 44 -38.96 -12.93 -9.07
C VAL A 44 -37.83 -12.19 -8.35
N LEU A 45 -37.13 -12.88 -7.44
CA LEU A 45 -35.99 -12.32 -6.72
C LEU A 45 -34.69 -12.62 -7.47
N PRO A 46 -33.65 -11.77 -7.31
CA PRO A 46 -32.30 -12.09 -7.74
C PRO A 46 -31.78 -13.39 -7.12
N GLU A 47 -30.94 -14.08 -7.86
CA GLU A 47 -30.31 -15.33 -7.47
C GLU A 47 -28.78 -15.14 -7.44
N LEU A 48 -28.16 -15.44 -6.31
CA LEU A 48 -26.70 -15.57 -6.24
C LEU A 48 -26.30 -16.86 -6.96
N VAL A 49 -25.43 -16.76 -7.96
CA VAL A 49 -25.02 -17.89 -8.82
C VAL A 49 -23.54 -18.21 -8.73
N GLY A 50 -22.73 -17.35 -8.09
CA GLY A 50 -21.31 -17.59 -7.86
C GLY A 50 -20.72 -16.66 -6.81
N ARG A 51 -19.64 -17.11 -6.16
CA ARG A 51 -19.00 -16.38 -5.06
C ARG A 51 -17.47 -16.43 -5.08
N SER A 52 -16.82 -15.58 -4.29
CA SER A 52 -15.40 -15.75 -3.95
C SER A 52 -15.19 -16.90 -2.94
N HIS A 53 -13.97 -17.42 -2.83
CA HIS A 53 -13.64 -18.47 -1.85
C HIS A 53 -13.82 -18.03 -0.39
N GLU A 54 -13.64 -16.73 -0.10
CA GLU A 54 -13.74 -16.16 1.25
C GLU A 54 -15.18 -15.83 1.66
N CYS A 55 -16.14 -15.87 0.72
CA CYS A 55 -17.55 -15.65 1.02
C CYS A 55 -18.11 -16.84 1.81
N ASP A 56 -18.01 -16.79 3.13
CA ASP A 56 -18.25 -17.88 4.08
C ASP A 56 -19.61 -17.80 4.81
N PHE A 57 -20.36 -16.70 4.62
CA PHE A 57 -21.57 -16.41 5.37
C PHE A 57 -22.72 -15.84 4.51
N PRO A 58 -23.98 -16.22 4.77
CA PRO A 58 -24.42 -17.28 5.69
C PRO A 58 -24.19 -18.67 5.06
N PRO A 59 -23.73 -19.67 5.85
CA PRO A 59 -23.16 -20.91 5.32
C PRO A 59 -24.16 -21.76 4.53
N ASP A 60 -25.43 -21.77 4.95
CA ASP A 60 -26.53 -22.49 4.28
C ASP A 60 -26.80 -21.96 2.86
N VAL A 61 -26.53 -20.68 2.61
CA VAL A 61 -26.69 -20.07 1.28
C VAL A 61 -25.42 -20.18 0.45
N VAL A 62 -24.26 -19.89 1.02
CA VAL A 62 -23.02 -19.73 0.23
C VAL A 62 -22.32 -21.06 -0.08
N GLN A 63 -22.44 -22.09 0.77
CA GLN A 63 -21.74 -23.37 0.55
C GLN A 63 -22.20 -24.12 -0.70
N GLN A 64 -23.44 -23.89 -1.13
CA GLN A 64 -24.01 -24.46 -2.35
C GLN A 64 -23.65 -23.69 -3.63
N LEU A 65 -23.01 -22.51 -3.51
CA LEU A 65 -22.64 -21.68 -4.66
C LEU A 65 -21.28 -22.06 -5.23
N PRO A 66 -21.12 -22.06 -6.58
CA PRO A 66 -19.83 -22.18 -7.23
C PRO A 66 -18.82 -21.14 -6.74
N VAL A 67 -17.63 -21.60 -6.39
CA VAL A 67 -16.48 -20.77 -6.01
C VAL A 67 -15.70 -20.38 -7.26
N LEU A 68 -15.52 -19.08 -7.47
CA LEU A 68 -14.90 -18.49 -8.68
C LEU A 68 -13.48 -18.01 -8.45
N THR A 69 -13.08 -17.81 -7.19
CA THR A 69 -11.72 -17.38 -6.87
C THR A 69 -11.00 -18.39 -6.01
N ALA A 70 -9.67 -18.39 -6.06
CA ALA A 70 -8.83 -19.18 -5.17
C ALA A 70 -7.63 -18.33 -4.74
N PRO A 71 -7.12 -18.52 -3.51
CA PRO A 71 -5.89 -17.86 -3.10
C PRO A 71 -4.72 -18.43 -3.90
N ARG A 72 -3.76 -17.58 -4.28
CA ARG A 72 -2.49 -18.03 -4.89
C ARG A 72 -1.44 -18.41 -3.83
N THR A 73 -1.85 -18.39 -2.56
CA THR A 73 -1.01 -18.52 -1.37
C THR A 73 -1.67 -19.47 -0.35
N ALA A 74 -0.91 -19.94 0.63
CA ALA A 74 -1.40 -20.76 1.75
C ALA A 74 -0.88 -20.18 3.06
N PHE A 75 -1.78 -19.80 3.99
CA PHE A 75 -1.43 -19.09 5.24
C PHE A 75 -1.93 -19.79 6.50
N THR A 76 -1.21 -19.63 7.62
CA THR A 76 -1.64 -20.09 8.95
C THR A 76 -1.48 -19.07 10.09
N SER A 77 -0.80 -17.93 9.87
CA SER A 77 -0.58 -16.87 10.88
C SER A 77 -0.67 -15.45 10.31
N SER A 78 -0.89 -14.45 11.18
CA SER A 78 -0.86 -13.03 10.81
C SER A 78 0.49 -12.63 10.16
N ALA A 79 1.63 -12.90 10.79
CA ALA A 79 2.95 -12.58 10.21
C ALA A 79 3.18 -13.16 8.79
N GLU A 80 2.73 -14.40 8.52
CA GLU A 80 2.83 -15.02 7.18
C GLU A 80 1.96 -14.31 6.14
N VAL A 81 0.74 -13.91 6.52
CA VAL A 81 -0.16 -13.12 5.66
C VAL A 81 0.50 -11.79 5.30
N HIS A 82 1.10 -11.07 6.27
CA HIS A 82 1.78 -9.79 6.01
C HIS A 82 2.93 -9.95 5.01
N SER A 83 3.77 -10.98 5.16
CA SER A 83 4.93 -11.21 4.30
C SER A 83 4.54 -11.49 2.85
N GLN A 84 3.54 -12.34 2.63
CA GLN A 84 3.14 -12.75 1.27
C GLN A 84 2.17 -11.75 0.61
N VAL A 85 1.37 -11.01 1.38
CA VAL A 85 0.65 -9.83 0.87
C VAL A 85 1.62 -8.81 0.32
N ARG A 86 2.73 -8.55 1.03
CA ARG A 86 3.81 -7.69 0.54
C ARG A 86 4.45 -8.24 -0.73
N GLU A 87 4.70 -9.55 -0.79
CA GLU A 87 5.27 -10.22 -1.96
C GLU A 87 4.37 -10.08 -3.20
N ALA A 88 3.07 -10.31 -3.07
CA ALA A 88 2.13 -10.22 -4.18
C ALA A 88 1.84 -8.77 -4.62
N LEU A 89 1.82 -7.82 -3.67
CA LEU A 89 1.80 -6.39 -4.00
C LEU A 89 3.08 -5.98 -4.74
N ALA A 90 4.23 -6.56 -4.38
CA ALA A 90 5.52 -6.26 -4.99
C ALA A 90 5.66 -6.79 -6.43
N SER A 91 5.02 -7.91 -6.76
CA SER A 91 5.03 -8.52 -8.09
C SER A 91 3.93 -8.02 -9.03
N ALA A 92 3.09 -7.07 -8.60
CA ALA A 92 1.88 -6.63 -9.32
C ALA A 92 0.93 -7.78 -9.74
N SER A 93 1.08 -8.96 -9.13
CA SER A 93 0.22 -10.11 -9.38
C SER A 93 -0.96 -10.07 -8.42
N SER A 94 -2.19 -10.27 -8.92
CA SER A 94 -3.35 -10.46 -8.04
C SER A 94 -3.06 -11.59 -7.04
N LEU A 95 -3.33 -11.37 -5.75
CA LEU A 95 -3.23 -12.39 -4.70
C LEU A 95 -4.16 -13.59 -4.95
N TYR A 96 -5.12 -13.40 -5.84
CA TYR A 96 -6.19 -14.34 -6.11
C TYR A 96 -6.21 -14.71 -7.59
N HIS A 97 -6.54 -15.97 -7.85
CA HIS A 97 -6.91 -16.43 -9.18
C HIS A 97 -8.42 -16.26 -9.35
N LEU A 98 -8.87 -15.71 -10.48
CA LEU A 98 -10.28 -15.69 -10.90
C LEU A 98 -10.47 -16.66 -12.07
N ASP A 99 -11.41 -17.60 -11.92
CA ASP A 99 -11.77 -18.58 -12.96
C ASP A 99 -12.71 -17.95 -13.99
N ALA A 100 -12.13 -17.35 -15.03
CA ALA A 100 -12.86 -16.66 -16.09
C ALA A 100 -13.83 -17.59 -16.85
N ALA A 101 -13.45 -18.86 -17.06
CA ALA A 101 -14.29 -19.84 -17.74
C ALA A 101 -15.54 -20.17 -16.92
N LYS A 102 -15.41 -20.40 -15.61
CA LYS A 102 -16.57 -20.57 -14.73
C LYS A 102 -17.40 -19.30 -14.63
N LEU A 103 -16.78 -18.11 -14.55
CA LEU A 103 -17.50 -16.85 -14.51
C LEU A 103 -18.38 -16.67 -15.77
N ALA A 104 -17.82 -16.91 -16.96
CA ALA A 104 -18.55 -16.84 -18.22
C ALA A 104 -19.69 -17.88 -18.30
N ALA A 105 -19.44 -19.12 -17.86
CA ALA A 105 -20.46 -20.18 -17.83
C ALA A 105 -21.66 -19.84 -16.93
N LEU A 106 -21.45 -19.05 -15.88
CA LEU A 106 -22.52 -18.60 -15.00
C LEU A 106 -23.41 -17.52 -15.61
N ARG A 107 -22.98 -16.82 -16.67
CA ARG A 107 -23.71 -15.73 -17.32
C ARG A 107 -24.32 -14.75 -16.30
N PRO A 108 -23.50 -14.04 -15.51
CA PRO A 108 -24.00 -13.09 -14.54
C PRO A 108 -24.62 -11.86 -15.23
N ASP A 109 -25.73 -11.39 -14.70
CA ASP A 109 -26.30 -10.09 -15.03
C ASP A 109 -25.62 -8.97 -14.21
N VAL A 110 -25.20 -9.28 -12.98
CA VAL A 110 -24.51 -8.36 -12.07
C VAL A 110 -23.31 -9.05 -11.41
N ILE A 111 -22.16 -8.37 -11.37
CA ILE A 111 -20.97 -8.74 -10.62
C ILE A 111 -20.73 -7.70 -9.53
N LEU A 112 -20.79 -8.14 -8.28
CA LEU A 112 -20.52 -7.31 -7.11
C LEU A 112 -19.06 -7.48 -6.67
N THR A 113 -18.29 -6.39 -6.63
CA THR A 113 -16.86 -6.39 -6.29
C THR A 113 -16.46 -5.08 -5.56
N GLN A 114 -15.16 -4.84 -5.36
CA GLN A 114 -14.61 -3.58 -4.86
C GLN A 114 -13.53 -3.01 -5.80
N SER A 115 -13.19 -1.74 -5.58
CA SER A 115 -12.07 -1.04 -6.25
C SER A 115 -11.09 -0.37 -5.27
N SER A 116 -11.37 -0.38 -3.97
CA SER A 116 -10.57 0.29 -2.94
C SER A 116 -9.38 -0.51 -2.44
N CYS A 117 -9.45 -1.85 -2.41
CA CYS A 117 -8.38 -2.70 -1.88
C CYS A 117 -7.96 -3.78 -2.88
N ARG A 118 -6.68 -3.80 -3.26
CA ARG A 118 -6.07 -4.81 -4.16
C ARG A 118 -5.56 -6.05 -3.42
N VAL A 119 -5.71 -6.06 -2.09
CA VAL A 119 -5.11 -7.06 -1.18
C VAL A 119 -6.17 -8.00 -0.61
N CYS A 120 -7.26 -7.43 -0.08
CA CYS A 120 -8.23 -8.16 0.72
C CYS A 120 -9.32 -8.88 -0.11
N SER A 121 -9.32 -8.72 -1.43
CA SER A 121 -10.15 -9.51 -2.36
C SER A 121 -9.59 -9.44 -3.76
N ILE A 122 -10.22 -10.14 -4.71
CA ILE A 122 -9.96 -9.95 -6.14
C ILE A 122 -10.14 -8.47 -6.51
N ASP A 123 -9.19 -7.93 -7.27
CA ASP A 123 -9.17 -6.53 -7.68
C ASP A 123 -10.04 -6.30 -8.94
N LEU A 124 -10.49 -5.06 -9.13
CA LEU A 124 -11.36 -4.69 -10.25
C LEU A 124 -10.71 -4.98 -11.62
N ALA A 125 -9.40 -4.73 -11.78
CA ALA A 125 -8.72 -4.95 -13.05
C ALA A 125 -8.69 -6.44 -13.42
N SER A 126 -8.52 -7.34 -12.46
CA SER A 126 -8.63 -8.79 -12.68
C SER A 126 -10.04 -9.21 -13.09
N VAL A 127 -11.08 -8.58 -12.54
CA VAL A 127 -12.48 -8.83 -12.94
C VAL A 127 -12.73 -8.32 -14.36
N GLU A 128 -12.29 -7.09 -14.67
CA GLU A 128 -12.40 -6.51 -16.02
C GLU A 128 -11.61 -7.32 -17.05
N ALA A 129 -10.39 -7.76 -16.72
CA ALA A 129 -9.56 -8.60 -17.58
C ALA A 129 -10.20 -9.97 -17.83
N ALA A 130 -10.80 -10.60 -16.81
CA ALA A 130 -11.54 -11.86 -16.97
C ALA A 130 -12.78 -11.70 -17.86
N LEU A 131 -13.32 -10.48 -17.99
CA LEU A 131 -14.40 -10.15 -18.92
C LEU A 131 -13.90 -9.75 -20.32
N GLN A 132 -12.61 -9.41 -20.46
CA GLN A 132 -11.99 -8.95 -21.72
C GLN A 132 -11.12 -10.02 -22.42
N ALA A 133 -10.71 -11.09 -21.74
CA ALA A 133 -9.80 -12.09 -22.30
C ALA A 133 -10.44 -12.92 -23.44
N GLU A 134 -9.91 -12.76 -24.66
CA GLU A 134 -10.29 -13.50 -25.86
C GLU A 134 -9.65 -14.90 -25.91
N GLU A 135 -10.44 -15.98 -25.91
CA GLU A 135 -10.01 -17.24 -26.55
C GLU A 135 -11.22 -18.06 -27.07
N GLY A 136 -11.34 -18.14 -28.41
CA GLY A 136 -11.90 -19.33 -29.07
C GLY A 136 -13.42 -19.45 -29.18
N GLY A 137 -14.02 -18.71 -30.12
CA GLY A 137 -15.04 -19.24 -31.03
C GLY A 137 -16.52 -19.24 -30.60
N GLU A 138 -16.86 -19.28 -29.31
CA GLU A 138 -18.27 -19.17 -28.84
C GLU A 138 -18.60 -17.84 -28.14
N GLN A 139 -17.62 -16.95 -27.99
CA GLN A 139 -17.63 -15.75 -27.14
C GLN A 139 -18.06 -14.43 -27.82
N THR A 140 -18.73 -14.47 -28.97
CA THR A 140 -19.21 -13.23 -29.62
C THR A 140 -20.36 -12.56 -28.84
N GLU A 141 -21.00 -13.25 -27.89
CA GLU A 141 -22.12 -12.71 -27.10
C GLU A 141 -21.70 -11.92 -25.84
N LEU A 142 -20.52 -12.14 -25.25
CA LEU A 142 -20.13 -11.51 -23.97
C LEU A 142 -19.41 -10.15 -24.16
N ASN A 143 -18.70 -9.94 -25.27
CA ASN A 143 -17.99 -8.68 -25.57
C ASN A 143 -18.90 -7.53 -26.02
N ALA A 144 -20.13 -7.83 -26.47
CA ALA A 144 -21.17 -6.82 -26.70
C ALA A 144 -21.83 -6.32 -25.39
N LEU A 145 -21.30 -6.83 -24.26
CA LEU A 145 -21.72 -6.95 -22.86
C LEU A 145 -21.42 -5.88 -21.79
N VAL A 146 -20.52 -4.91 -22.02
CA VAL A 146 -19.98 -4.03 -20.95
C VAL A 146 -20.05 -2.55 -21.36
N ALA A 147 -20.67 -1.70 -20.51
CA ALA A 147 -20.62 -0.25 -20.64
C ALA A 147 -19.68 0.35 -19.57
N ALA A 148 -18.60 0.99 -20.00
CA ALA A 148 -17.75 1.81 -19.15
C ALA A 148 -18.42 3.20 -18.96
N PRO A 149 -18.52 3.73 -17.73
CA PRO A 149 -18.91 5.13 -17.55
C PRO A 149 -17.77 6.05 -17.97
N SER A 150 -18.02 6.90 -18.97
CA SER A 150 -17.12 7.99 -19.36
C SER A 150 -17.13 9.09 -18.29
N SER A 151 -15.95 9.39 -17.76
CA SER A 151 -15.69 10.47 -16.80
C SER A 151 -15.97 11.86 -17.38
N THR A 152 -16.81 12.66 -16.71
CA THR A 152 -16.61 14.11 -16.48
C THR A 152 -17.74 14.63 -15.59
N GLU A 153 -17.44 14.86 -14.30
CA GLU A 153 -17.81 16.02 -13.47
C GLU A 153 -17.78 15.63 -11.98
N VAL A 154 -17.18 16.52 -11.18
CA VAL A 154 -17.03 16.40 -9.73
C VAL A 154 -18.07 17.31 -9.08
N SER A 155 -19.01 16.74 -8.34
CA SER A 155 -19.54 17.34 -7.09
C SER A 155 -20.32 16.30 -6.28
N ASP A 156 -20.40 16.57 -4.98
CA ASP A 156 -20.89 15.72 -3.90
C ASP A 156 -22.24 15.01 -4.14
N ALA A 157 -22.38 13.86 -3.45
CA ALA A 157 -23.54 13.00 -3.26
C ALA A 157 -23.71 11.81 -4.22
N ALA A 158 -24.17 10.71 -3.62
CA ALA A 158 -24.56 9.46 -4.26
C ALA A 158 -25.10 9.63 -5.68
N ASP A 159 -24.44 9.05 -6.69
CA ASP A 159 -25.09 8.46 -7.87
C ASP A 159 -24.09 7.96 -8.91
N THR A 160 -24.32 6.74 -9.40
CA THR A 160 -24.43 6.46 -10.85
C THR A 160 -25.17 5.13 -11.00
N CYS A 161 -26.50 5.20 -10.90
CA CYS A 161 -27.41 4.18 -11.44
C CYS A 161 -28.35 4.90 -12.42
N ALA A 162 -27.94 5.01 -13.67
CA ALA A 162 -28.85 5.45 -14.74
C ALA A 162 -29.52 4.20 -15.35
N PHE A 163 -30.83 4.05 -15.13
CA PHE A 163 -31.67 3.07 -15.82
C PHE A 163 -31.94 3.54 -17.26
N ALA A 164 -31.49 2.78 -18.25
CA ALA A 164 -32.03 2.87 -19.61
C ALA A 164 -33.34 2.07 -19.65
N ALA A 165 -34.46 2.77 -19.44
CA ALA A 165 -35.78 2.24 -19.73
C ALA A 165 -36.06 2.34 -21.23
N ASP A 166 -35.46 1.47 -22.04
CA ASP A 166 -36.00 1.19 -23.39
C ASP A 166 -35.76 -0.27 -23.79
N GLY A 167 -36.81 -0.88 -24.33
CA GLY A 167 -37.00 -2.33 -24.50
C GLY A 167 -36.20 -2.97 -25.64
N SER A 168 -34.90 -2.69 -25.76
CA SER A 168 -34.01 -3.32 -26.72
C SER A 168 -32.99 -4.25 -26.03
N LYS A 169 -33.20 -5.56 -26.16
CA LYS A 169 -32.35 -6.61 -25.58
C LYS A 169 -30.97 -6.68 -26.22
N THR A 170 -29.97 -6.21 -25.49
CA THR A 170 -28.63 -6.82 -25.31
C THR A 170 -28.20 -6.46 -23.88
N ALA A 171 -28.52 -7.31 -22.90
CA ALA A 171 -28.39 -6.99 -21.47
C ALA A 171 -26.93 -7.13 -21.01
N LEU A 172 -26.25 -5.99 -20.89
CA LEU A 172 -24.84 -5.87 -20.56
C LEU A 172 -24.60 -6.33 -19.09
N THR A 173 -23.59 -7.18 -18.80
CA THR A 173 -23.23 -7.57 -17.43
C THR A 173 -22.75 -6.33 -16.66
N GLN A 174 -23.44 -5.98 -15.57
CA GLN A 174 -23.13 -4.80 -14.78
C GLN A 174 -22.10 -5.12 -13.68
N ILE A 175 -21.00 -4.38 -13.63
CA ILE A 175 -20.07 -4.42 -12.48
C ILE A 175 -20.49 -3.34 -11.47
N VAL A 176 -20.67 -3.73 -10.21
CA VAL A 176 -21.00 -2.83 -9.11
C VAL A 176 -19.90 -2.89 -8.08
N THR A 177 -19.18 -1.78 -7.93
CA THR A 177 -18.13 -1.63 -6.92
C THR A 177 -18.71 -1.10 -5.62
N VAL A 178 -18.33 -1.72 -4.51
CA VAL A 178 -18.80 -1.38 -3.18
C VAL A 178 -17.60 -1.10 -2.28
N ASN A 179 -17.42 0.16 -1.87
CA ASN A 179 -16.23 0.62 -1.16
C ASN A 179 -16.62 1.52 0.04
N PRO A 180 -17.20 0.96 1.11
CA PRO A 180 -17.58 1.77 2.26
C PRO A 180 -16.31 2.35 2.92
N THR A 181 -16.38 3.61 3.32
CA THR A 181 -15.25 4.28 4.01
C THR A 181 -15.66 4.81 5.39
N SER A 182 -16.96 5.02 5.60
CA SER A 182 -17.56 5.42 6.87
C SER A 182 -18.49 4.33 7.42
N LEU A 183 -18.88 4.44 8.69
CA LEU A 183 -19.89 3.58 9.32
C LEU A 183 -21.25 3.77 8.63
N MET A 184 -21.58 5.01 8.23
CA MET A 184 -22.78 5.32 7.45
C MET A 184 -22.77 4.59 6.10
N ASP A 185 -21.62 4.59 5.39
CA ASP A 185 -21.51 3.86 4.13
C ASP A 185 -21.73 2.37 4.32
N ALA A 186 -21.11 1.80 5.37
CA ALA A 186 -21.12 0.37 5.63
C ALA A 186 -22.52 -0.17 5.97
N VAL A 187 -23.34 0.60 6.71
CA VAL A 187 -24.65 0.12 7.20
C VAL A 187 -25.85 0.73 6.50
N VAL A 188 -25.72 1.89 5.83
CA VAL A 188 -26.84 2.59 5.18
C VAL A 188 -26.62 2.70 3.67
N THR A 189 -25.64 3.50 3.22
CA THR A 189 -25.44 3.83 1.80
C THR A 189 -25.29 2.57 0.94
N GLN A 190 -24.53 1.59 1.44
CA GLN A 190 -24.31 0.34 0.74
C GLN A 190 -25.60 -0.48 0.54
N PHE A 191 -26.51 -0.51 1.50
CA PHE A 191 -27.76 -1.27 1.37
C PHE A 191 -28.70 -0.63 0.34
N GLN A 192 -28.71 0.70 0.24
CA GLN A 192 -29.43 1.42 -0.82
C GLN A 192 -28.82 1.13 -2.20
N GLN A 193 -27.48 1.13 -2.31
CA GLN A 193 -26.77 0.80 -3.54
C GLN A 193 -27.04 -0.64 -3.99
N LEU A 194 -26.96 -1.60 -3.05
CA LEU A 194 -27.26 -3.01 -3.32
C LEU A 194 -28.72 -3.19 -3.71
N GLY A 195 -29.67 -2.52 -3.03
CA GLY A 195 -31.08 -2.54 -3.41
C GLY A 195 -31.30 -2.12 -4.86
N ARG A 196 -30.69 -1.02 -5.29
CA ARG A 196 -30.75 -0.55 -6.69
C ARG A 196 -30.13 -1.55 -7.66
N ALA A 197 -28.92 -2.02 -7.38
CA ALA A 197 -28.17 -2.97 -8.22
C ALA A 197 -28.90 -4.31 -8.38
N LEU A 198 -29.61 -4.75 -7.34
CA LEU A 198 -30.32 -6.02 -7.31
C LEU A 198 -31.78 -5.90 -7.77
N GLY A 199 -32.23 -4.72 -8.23
CA GLY A 199 -33.61 -4.51 -8.65
C GLY A 199 -34.64 -4.61 -7.52
N VAL A 200 -34.21 -4.37 -6.28
CA VAL A 200 -35.04 -4.34 -5.06
C VAL A 200 -34.83 -3.04 -4.26
N PRO A 201 -34.98 -1.85 -4.87
CA PRO A 201 -34.62 -0.57 -4.25
C PRO A 201 -35.44 -0.28 -2.99
N GLU A 202 -36.74 -0.53 -2.99
CA GLU A 202 -37.61 -0.30 -1.82
C GLU A 202 -37.17 -1.15 -0.62
N ASP A 203 -36.76 -2.41 -0.89
CA ASP A 203 -36.28 -3.31 0.15
C ASP A 203 -34.95 -2.82 0.73
N GLY A 204 -34.05 -2.33 -0.13
CA GLY A 204 -32.75 -1.77 0.25
C GLY A 204 -32.89 -0.49 1.06
N ASP A 205 -33.73 0.45 0.62
CA ASP A 205 -34.00 1.70 1.32
C ASP A 205 -34.63 1.47 2.69
N ALA A 206 -35.59 0.54 2.80
CA ALA A 206 -36.22 0.22 4.07
C ALA A 206 -35.26 -0.45 5.06
N MET A 207 -34.36 -1.33 4.60
CA MET A 207 -33.33 -1.92 5.46
C MET A 207 -32.28 -0.88 5.87
N ALA A 208 -31.88 0.01 4.95
CA ALA A 208 -30.98 1.12 5.25
C ALA A 208 -31.58 2.07 6.31
N GLN A 209 -32.88 2.34 6.25
CA GLN A 209 -33.60 3.13 7.24
C GLN A 209 -33.62 2.45 8.62
N GLU A 210 -33.90 1.14 8.68
CA GLU A 210 -33.84 0.35 9.92
C GLU A 210 -32.43 0.39 10.55
N HIS A 211 -31.40 0.26 9.73
CA HIS A 211 -30.01 0.35 10.17
C HIS A 211 -29.66 1.75 10.69
N LEU A 212 -30.13 2.81 10.02
CA LEU A 212 -29.92 4.19 10.45
C LEU A 212 -30.59 4.46 11.81
N GLU A 213 -31.83 4.00 11.99
CA GLU A 213 -32.55 4.12 13.26
C GLU A 213 -31.83 3.38 14.38
N THR A 214 -31.32 2.16 14.11
CA THR A 214 -30.54 1.37 15.06
C THR A 214 -29.24 2.08 15.43
N LEU A 215 -28.49 2.60 14.45
CA LEU A 215 -27.26 3.36 14.68
C LEU A 215 -27.53 4.58 15.57
N GLN A 216 -28.56 5.38 15.25
CA GLN A 216 -28.94 6.55 16.03
C GLN A 216 -29.37 6.19 17.45
N GLN A 217 -30.12 5.09 17.61
CA GLN A 217 -30.55 4.61 18.91
C GLN A 217 -29.36 4.21 19.78
N LEU A 218 -28.41 3.46 19.24
CA LEU A 218 -27.22 3.00 19.96
C LEU A 218 -26.29 4.15 20.33
N THR A 219 -26.05 5.10 19.42
CA THR A 219 -25.26 6.30 19.71
C THR A 219 -25.90 7.11 20.83
N LYS A 220 -27.22 7.33 20.78
CA LYS A 220 -27.95 8.04 21.84
C LYS A 220 -27.90 7.29 23.17
N GLN A 221 -27.96 5.96 23.14
CA GLN A 221 -27.81 5.14 24.34
C GLN A 221 -26.43 5.33 24.96
N ALA A 222 -25.36 5.33 24.16
CA ALA A 222 -23.99 5.58 24.62
C ALA A 222 -23.85 6.96 25.27
N GLU A 223 -24.39 8.01 24.65
CA GLU A 223 -24.39 9.37 25.19
C GLU A 223 -25.10 9.45 26.55
N LEU A 224 -26.26 8.80 26.66
CA LEU A 224 -27.03 8.77 27.91
C LEU A 224 -26.32 7.99 29.02
N LEU A 225 -25.59 6.92 28.68
CA LEU A 225 -24.81 6.15 29.64
C LEU A 225 -23.58 6.93 30.13
N LEU A 226 -22.84 7.55 29.22
CA LEU A 226 -21.72 8.44 29.54
C LEU A 226 -22.14 9.62 30.42
N ALA A 227 -23.29 10.24 30.11
CA ALA A 227 -23.85 11.32 30.91
C ALA A 227 -24.26 10.89 32.34
N LYS A 228 -24.60 9.62 32.56
CA LYS A 228 -24.96 9.10 33.89
C LYS A 228 -23.75 8.82 34.78
N THR A 229 -22.63 8.37 34.21
CA THR A 229 -21.39 8.10 34.98
C THR A 229 -20.64 9.38 35.31
N GLY A 230 -20.72 10.40 34.44
CA GLY A 230 -19.99 11.66 34.60
C GLY A 230 -18.47 11.51 34.43
N GLU A 231 -18.04 10.36 33.90
CA GLU A 231 -16.65 10.02 33.64
C GLU A 231 -16.21 10.55 32.27
N GLU A 232 -14.90 10.61 32.05
CA GLU A 232 -14.34 10.91 30.72
C GLU A 232 -14.65 9.77 29.73
N LYS A 233 -14.58 10.06 28.42
CA LYS A 233 -14.80 9.04 27.39
C LYS A 233 -13.75 7.93 27.52
N PRO A 234 -14.15 6.65 27.59
CA PRO A 234 -13.20 5.54 27.64
C PRO A 234 -12.29 5.53 26.41
N ARG A 235 -10.98 5.49 26.62
CA ARG A 235 -9.96 5.39 25.57
C ARG A 235 -9.83 3.95 25.10
N VAL A 236 -10.19 3.70 23.84
CA VAL A 236 -10.28 2.36 23.25
C VAL A 236 -9.16 2.14 22.25
N ALA A 237 -8.33 1.13 22.52
CA ALA A 237 -7.38 0.60 21.55
C ALA A 237 -8.04 -0.53 20.77
N LEU A 238 -8.46 -0.24 19.54
CA LEU A 238 -9.00 -1.24 18.61
C LEU A 238 -7.85 -1.75 17.72
N ILE A 239 -7.47 -3.02 17.88
CA ILE A 239 -6.30 -3.63 17.24
C ILE A 239 -6.76 -4.50 16.08
N GLU A 240 -6.28 -4.21 14.89
CA GLU A 240 -6.56 -4.96 13.66
C GLU A 240 -5.46 -5.98 13.34
N TRP A 241 -4.25 -5.76 13.88
CA TRP A 241 -3.09 -6.62 13.68
C TRP A 241 -2.11 -6.52 14.84
N LEU A 242 -1.54 -7.65 15.27
CA LEU A 242 -0.68 -7.70 16.46
C LEU A 242 0.78 -7.34 16.17
N ASP A 243 1.33 -7.75 15.02
CA ASP A 243 2.72 -7.49 14.68
C ASP A 243 2.95 -7.50 13.14
N PRO A 244 3.36 -6.36 12.53
CA PRO A 244 3.52 -5.05 13.16
C PRO A 244 2.17 -4.47 13.63
N LEU A 245 2.16 -3.69 14.72
CA LEU A 245 0.91 -3.18 15.30
C LEU A 245 0.13 -2.33 14.29
N PHE A 246 -1.13 -2.70 14.02
CA PHE A 246 -2.09 -1.86 13.32
C PHE A 246 -3.30 -1.57 14.22
N LEU A 247 -3.58 -0.27 14.38
CA LEU A 247 -4.72 0.24 15.14
C LEU A 247 -5.82 0.72 14.17
N GLY A 248 -7.07 0.43 14.51
CA GLY A 248 -8.27 0.90 13.81
C GLY A 248 -8.56 2.37 14.07
N THR A 249 -7.71 3.24 13.54
CA THR A 249 -7.76 4.69 13.75
C THR A 249 -8.45 5.44 12.63
N SER A 250 -9.06 4.78 11.65
CA SER A 250 -9.67 5.46 10.51
C SER A 250 -10.96 4.79 10.04
N GLY A 251 -11.72 5.53 9.23
CA GLY A 251 -12.99 5.08 8.66
C GLY A 251 -14.00 4.58 9.70
N TRP A 252 -14.77 3.55 9.33
CA TRP A 252 -15.79 2.97 10.21
C TRP A 252 -15.23 2.39 11.51
N MET A 253 -13.94 2.00 11.56
CA MET A 253 -13.29 1.48 12.77
C MET A 253 -13.11 2.57 13.84
N ARG A 254 -12.81 3.80 13.42
CA ARG A 254 -12.87 4.97 14.30
C ARG A 254 -14.32 5.29 14.68
N GLU A 255 -15.16 5.42 13.67
CA GLU A 255 -16.53 5.93 13.85
C GLU A 255 -17.35 5.01 14.77
N ILE A 256 -17.13 3.69 14.75
CA ILE A 256 -17.83 2.76 15.66
C ILE A 256 -17.42 2.95 17.12
N VAL A 257 -16.14 3.26 17.40
CA VAL A 257 -15.66 3.59 18.75
C VAL A 257 -16.28 4.89 19.23
N GLU A 258 -16.29 5.91 18.36
CA GLU A 258 -16.86 7.22 18.68
C GLU A 258 -18.38 7.15 18.87
N ALA A 259 -19.09 6.40 18.03
CA ALA A 259 -20.52 6.12 18.17
C ALA A 259 -20.84 5.35 19.46
N ALA A 260 -19.93 4.49 19.92
CA ALA A 260 -20.06 3.81 21.20
C ALA A 260 -19.75 4.73 22.40
N GLY A 261 -19.47 6.02 22.19
CA GLY A 261 -19.14 6.98 23.25
C GLY A 261 -17.71 6.88 23.77
N GLY A 262 -16.82 6.16 23.07
CA GLY A 262 -15.40 6.06 23.39
C GLY A 262 -14.54 7.14 22.69
N GLN A 263 -13.25 7.11 23.00
CA GLN A 263 -12.20 7.88 22.33
C GLN A 263 -11.17 6.91 21.74
N VAL A 264 -10.81 7.07 20.47
CA VAL A 264 -9.82 6.20 19.81
C VAL A 264 -8.41 6.48 20.33
N VAL A 265 -7.65 5.42 20.59
CA VAL A 265 -6.21 5.48 20.84
C VAL A 265 -5.47 5.55 19.49
N GLU A 266 -4.78 6.67 19.23
CA GLU A 266 -4.08 6.93 17.97
C GLU A 266 -2.71 6.25 17.86
N SER A 267 -2.05 6.01 18.99
CA SER A 267 -0.72 5.42 19.09
C SER A 267 -0.51 4.82 20.49
N MET A 268 0.37 3.83 20.57
CA MET A 268 0.82 3.20 21.82
C MET A 268 2.11 3.82 22.40
N ASP A 269 2.69 4.83 21.74
CA ASP A 269 4.03 5.40 22.04
C ASP A 269 4.05 6.45 23.16
N GLY A 270 3.01 6.50 23.99
CA GLY A 270 2.80 7.62 24.89
C GLY A 270 3.76 7.71 26.10
N GLN A 271 3.67 8.84 26.82
CA GLN A 271 4.65 9.21 27.85
C GLN A 271 4.49 8.41 29.15
N ALA A 272 5.62 8.10 29.80
CA ALA A 272 5.64 7.37 31.06
C ALA A 272 4.79 8.07 32.15
N GLY A 273 3.73 7.40 32.62
CA GLY A 273 2.99 7.76 33.83
C GLY A 273 1.53 8.23 33.69
N GLY A 274 0.89 8.15 32.51
CA GLY A 274 -0.53 8.45 32.32
C GLY A 274 -1.39 7.23 31.94
N LYS A 275 -2.67 7.20 32.34
CA LYS A 275 -3.67 6.23 31.82
C LYS A 275 -3.94 6.54 30.35
N GLU A 276 -3.43 5.72 29.44
CA GLU A 276 -3.51 5.98 27.99
C GLU A 276 -4.51 5.10 27.24
N VAL A 277 -4.86 3.96 27.83
CA VAL A 277 -5.82 3.00 27.31
C VAL A 277 -6.72 2.55 28.45
N ASP A 278 -8.03 2.61 28.25
CA ASP A 278 -9.03 2.13 29.21
C ASP A 278 -9.59 0.77 28.80
N VAL A 279 -9.67 0.48 27.50
CA VAL A 279 -10.15 -0.80 26.96
C VAL A 279 -9.34 -1.21 25.74
N VAL A 280 -8.95 -2.48 25.67
CA VAL A 280 -8.30 -3.07 24.49
C VAL A 280 -9.30 -4.01 23.81
N VAL A 281 -9.52 -3.82 22.51
CA VAL A 281 -10.33 -4.71 21.68
C VAL A 281 -9.45 -5.26 20.55
N VAL A 282 -9.22 -6.56 20.55
CA VAL A 282 -8.41 -7.26 19.53
C VAL A 282 -9.34 -7.89 18.50
N ALA A 283 -9.41 -7.28 17.32
CA ALA A 283 -10.28 -7.64 16.20
C ALA A 283 -9.45 -7.96 14.95
N LEU A 284 -8.70 -9.08 15.00
CA LEU A 284 -7.76 -9.44 13.93
C LEU A 284 -8.48 -9.84 12.65
N CYS A 285 -8.23 -9.08 11.58
CA CYS A 285 -8.88 -9.30 10.29
C CYS A 285 -8.62 -10.72 9.77
N GLY A 286 -9.70 -11.45 9.45
CA GLY A 286 -9.62 -12.81 8.88
C GLY A 286 -9.30 -13.93 9.88
N LEU A 287 -9.18 -13.62 11.17
CA LEU A 287 -8.97 -14.61 12.23
C LEU A 287 -10.24 -14.82 13.04
N THR A 288 -10.58 -16.08 13.29
CA THR A 288 -11.68 -16.46 14.18
C THR A 288 -11.28 -16.21 15.64
N LEU A 289 -12.27 -16.08 16.52
CA LEU A 289 -12.04 -15.85 17.96
C LEU A 289 -11.01 -16.81 18.58
N ASP A 290 -11.12 -18.11 18.30
CA ASP A 290 -10.21 -19.13 18.84
C ASP A 290 -8.78 -19.02 18.27
N LYS A 291 -8.64 -18.57 17.02
CA LYS A 291 -7.32 -18.36 16.41
C LYS A 291 -6.63 -17.13 16.99
N THR A 292 -7.38 -16.05 17.20
CA THR A 292 -6.91 -14.85 17.89
C THR A 292 -6.42 -15.17 19.30
N GLU A 293 -7.17 -16.00 20.04
CA GLU A 293 -6.76 -16.46 21.36
C GLU A 293 -5.45 -17.24 21.33
N VAL A 294 -5.30 -18.16 20.37
CA VAL A 294 -4.06 -18.93 20.19
C VAL A 294 -2.88 -18.02 19.82
N GLU A 295 -3.04 -17.07 18.89
CA GLU A 295 -1.96 -16.14 18.53
C GLU A 295 -1.46 -15.35 19.76
N LEU A 296 -2.38 -14.87 20.60
CA LEU A 296 -2.04 -14.19 21.83
C LEU A 296 -1.39 -15.11 22.85
N GLN A 297 -1.93 -16.32 23.10
CA GLN A 297 -1.35 -17.26 24.07
C GLN A 297 0.08 -17.68 23.69
N GLU A 298 0.36 -17.82 22.39
CA GLU A 298 1.69 -18.15 21.87
C GLU A 298 2.66 -16.96 21.91
N GLY A 299 2.21 -15.78 22.32
CA GLY A 299 3.03 -14.57 22.40
C GLY A 299 3.40 -14.00 21.05
N ARG A 300 2.59 -14.24 19.99
CA ARG A 300 2.75 -13.61 18.67
C ARG A 300 2.25 -12.16 18.69
N VAL A 301 2.86 -11.38 19.57
CA VAL A 301 2.53 -9.98 19.85
C VAL A 301 3.81 -9.14 19.74
N GLY A 302 3.70 -7.93 19.21
CA GLY A 302 4.84 -7.01 19.15
C GLY A 302 5.28 -6.51 20.54
N SER A 303 6.44 -5.84 20.61
CA SER A 303 6.99 -5.32 21.88
C SER A 303 6.06 -4.35 22.62
N TRP A 304 5.17 -3.70 21.87
CA TRP A 304 4.12 -2.83 22.40
C TRP A 304 3.20 -3.52 23.42
N TRP A 305 2.99 -4.84 23.32
CA TRP A 305 2.06 -5.58 24.20
C TRP A 305 2.57 -5.62 25.65
N PRO A 306 3.76 -6.18 25.95
CA PRO A 306 4.31 -6.11 27.30
C PRO A 306 4.58 -4.68 27.76
N GLU A 307 4.98 -3.77 26.85
CA GLU A 307 5.21 -2.35 27.16
C GLU A 307 3.93 -1.61 27.59
N LEU A 308 2.77 -1.98 27.03
CA LEU A 308 1.47 -1.43 27.42
C LEU A 308 1.13 -1.84 28.86
N PHE A 309 1.16 -3.14 29.16
CA PHE A 309 0.74 -3.66 30.47
C PHE A 309 1.75 -3.34 31.58
N ALA A 310 3.03 -3.15 31.26
CA ALA A 310 4.04 -2.70 32.23
C ALA A 310 3.75 -1.30 32.83
N ARG A 311 2.84 -0.51 32.23
CA ARG A 311 2.41 0.81 32.72
C ARG A 311 1.34 0.74 33.80
N TYR A 312 0.72 -0.42 33.99
CA TYR A 312 -0.41 -0.62 34.89
C TYR A 312 -0.06 -1.59 36.01
N SER A 313 -0.70 -1.43 37.16
CA SER A 313 -0.73 -2.48 38.18
C SER A 313 -1.76 -3.55 37.78
N ASP A 314 -1.63 -4.78 38.30
CA ASP A 314 -2.52 -5.90 37.95
C ASP A 314 -4.01 -5.56 38.17
N ASP A 315 -4.33 -4.78 39.21
CA ASP A 315 -5.69 -4.37 39.55
C ASP A 315 -6.21 -3.18 38.71
N GLU A 316 -5.33 -2.50 37.95
CA GLU A 316 -5.65 -1.30 37.17
C GLU A 316 -5.46 -1.48 35.66
N ALA A 317 -5.01 -2.66 35.21
CA ALA A 317 -4.78 -2.95 33.80
C ALA A 317 -6.08 -2.84 32.96
N PRO A 318 -6.01 -2.31 31.72
CA PRO A 318 -7.19 -2.22 30.88
C PRO A 318 -7.69 -3.63 30.52
N PRO A 319 -9.00 -3.90 30.61
CA PRO A 319 -9.55 -5.17 30.16
C PRO A 319 -9.28 -5.39 28.67
N VAL A 320 -8.84 -6.60 28.34
CA VAL A 320 -8.63 -7.04 26.97
C VAL A 320 -9.80 -7.90 26.52
N TYR A 321 -10.45 -7.48 25.45
CA TYR A 321 -11.48 -8.25 24.78
C TYR A 321 -10.95 -8.73 23.44
N ILE A 322 -10.96 -10.03 23.23
CA ILE A 322 -10.71 -10.62 21.91
C ILE A 322 -12.07 -10.89 21.26
N VAL A 323 -12.20 -10.57 19.98
CA VAL A 323 -13.44 -10.74 19.21
C VAL A 323 -13.17 -11.55 17.95
N ASP A 324 -14.22 -12.11 17.36
CA ASP A 324 -14.10 -12.79 16.08
C ASP A 324 -13.91 -11.78 14.93
N GLY A 325 -12.67 -11.54 14.52
CA GLY A 325 -12.30 -10.58 13.47
C GLY A 325 -12.49 -11.11 12.04
N THR A 326 -13.00 -12.33 11.87
CA THR A 326 -13.58 -12.78 10.57
C THR A 326 -14.98 -12.20 10.39
N SER A 327 -15.61 -11.76 11.47
CA SER A 327 -17.07 -11.64 11.53
C SER A 327 -17.55 -10.30 12.12
N MET A 328 -16.75 -9.67 12.99
CA MET A 328 -17.09 -8.44 13.71
C MET A 328 -16.02 -7.37 13.49
N PHE A 329 -16.45 -6.09 13.45
CA PHE A 329 -15.63 -4.87 13.27
C PHE A 329 -14.96 -4.71 11.89
N THR A 330 -14.29 -5.74 11.38
CA THR A 330 -13.40 -5.65 10.20
C THR A 330 -14.13 -5.80 8.86
N ARG A 331 -15.35 -6.36 8.86
CA ARG A 331 -16.19 -6.48 7.65
C ARG A 331 -17.32 -5.43 7.68
N PRO A 332 -17.48 -4.61 6.63
CA PRO A 332 -18.52 -3.59 6.56
C PRO A 332 -19.89 -4.21 6.21
N THR A 333 -20.50 -4.85 7.20
CA THR A 333 -21.80 -5.52 7.10
C THR A 333 -22.76 -4.97 8.14
N LYS A 334 -24.04 -5.36 8.07
CA LYS A 334 -25.00 -5.00 9.12
C LYS A 334 -24.57 -5.45 10.53
N ARG A 335 -23.66 -6.43 10.65
CA ARG A 335 -23.10 -6.87 11.95
C ARG A 335 -22.29 -5.79 12.66
N LEU A 336 -21.88 -4.72 11.98
CA LEU A 336 -21.31 -3.55 12.65
C LEU A 336 -22.29 -2.93 13.66
N LEU A 337 -23.60 -3.02 13.44
CA LEU A 337 -24.59 -2.57 14.43
C LEU A 337 -24.59 -3.47 15.68
N THR A 338 -24.42 -4.80 15.49
CA THR A 338 -24.26 -5.74 16.61
C THR A 338 -22.96 -5.49 17.37
N ALA A 339 -21.86 -5.20 16.65
CA ALA A 339 -20.58 -4.83 17.25
C ALA A 339 -20.66 -3.51 18.01
N LEU A 340 -21.40 -2.51 17.48
CA LEU A 340 -21.65 -1.25 18.14
C LEU A 340 -22.45 -1.44 19.43
N GLU A 341 -23.55 -2.20 19.40
CA GLU A 341 -24.36 -2.49 20.59
C GLU A 341 -23.51 -3.15 21.69
N TRP A 342 -22.71 -4.16 21.31
CA TRP A 342 -21.80 -4.80 22.23
C TRP A 342 -20.77 -3.82 22.81
N LEU A 343 -20.16 -2.97 21.97
CA LEU A 343 -19.17 -2.01 22.40
C LEU A 343 -19.77 -0.97 23.35
N VAL A 344 -20.98 -0.47 23.09
CA VAL A 344 -21.71 0.44 24.01
C VAL A 344 -21.82 -0.18 25.41
N HIS A 345 -22.24 -1.44 25.50
CA HIS A 345 -22.37 -2.10 26.79
C HIS A 345 -21.03 -2.42 27.46
N VAL A 346 -20.01 -2.78 26.70
CA VAL A 346 -18.67 -3.07 27.26
C VAL A 346 -17.98 -1.81 27.77
N LEU A 347 -18.13 -0.67 27.08
CA LEU A 347 -17.51 0.58 27.51
C LEU A 347 -18.19 1.17 28.74
N HIS A 348 -19.52 1.13 28.81
CA HIS A 348 -20.26 1.89 29.85
C HIS A 348 -20.87 1.02 30.95
N GLU A 349 -21.12 -0.26 30.68
CA GLU A 349 -21.74 -1.19 31.63
C GLU A 349 -21.07 -2.59 31.62
N PRO A 350 -19.73 -2.70 31.76
CA PRO A 350 -18.96 -3.93 31.56
C PRO A 350 -19.32 -5.09 32.51
N LYS A 351 -20.06 -4.80 33.58
CA LYS A 351 -20.52 -5.77 34.59
C LYS A 351 -22.02 -6.10 34.49
N SER A 352 -22.73 -5.53 33.52
CA SER A 352 -24.17 -5.74 33.33
C SER A 352 -24.51 -7.19 33.00
N GLU A 353 -25.74 -7.61 33.34
CA GLU A 353 -26.26 -8.93 32.94
C GLU A 353 -26.36 -9.07 31.42
N TRP A 354 -26.49 -7.95 30.68
CA TRP A 354 -26.51 -7.96 29.22
C TRP A 354 -25.17 -8.49 28.68
N VAL A 355 -24.03 -7.92 29.12
CA VAL A 355 -22.69 -8.36 28.67
C VAL A 355 -22.46 -9.83 28.98
N LYS A 356 -22.89 -10.31 30.16
CA LYS A 356 -22.72 -11.72 30.56
C LYS A 356 -23.55 -12.70 29.73
N ARG A 357 -24.69 -12.27 29.20
CA ARG A 357 -25.63 -13.10 28.41
C ARG A 357 -25.54 -12.83 26.92
N SER A 358 -24.69 -11.89 26.50
CA SER A 358 -24.53 -11.53 25.10
C SER A 358 -24.07 -12.73 24.29
N THR A 359 -24.67 -12.92 23.12
CA THR A 359 -24.24 -13.93 22.14
C THR A 359 -23.19 -13.38 21.18
N PHE A 360 -22.73 -12.14 21.38
CA PHE A 360 -21.64 -11.57 20.62
C PHE A 360 -20.37 -12.43 20.78
N PRO A 361 -19.63 -12.74 19.70
CA PRO A 361 -18.50 -13.68 19.76
C PRO A 361 -17.26 -12.98 20.32
N PHE A 362 -17.17 -12.88 21.65
CA PHE A 362 -16.01 -12.33 22.36
C PHE A 362 -15.55 -13.24 23.51
N LYS A 363 -14.29 -13.06 23.91
CA LYS A 363 -13.73 -13.57 25.17
C LYS A 363 -12.97 -12.44 25.87
N LYS A 364 -12.97 -12.46 27.19
CA LYS A 364 -12.00 -11.67 27.97
C LYS A 364 -10.67 -12.43 27.97
N PHE A 365 -9.60 -11.74 27.65
CA PHE A 365 -8.25 -12.30 27.61
C PHE A 365 -7.46 -11.77 28.80
N GLU A 366 -6.79 -12.66 29.52
CA GLU A 366 -5.90 -12.29 30.61
C GLU A 366 -4.50 -12.03 30.04
N PRO A 367 -3.96 -10.79 30.11
CA PRO A 367 -2.64 -10.48 29.53
C PRO A 367 -1.49 -11.30 30.13
N SER A 368 -1.65 -11.81 31.35
CA SER A 368 -0.68 -12.71 32.00
C SER A 368 -0.73 -14.15 31.48
N ALA A 369 -1.79 -14.55 30.78
CA ALA A 369 -1.95 -15.87 30.16
C ALA A 369 -1.18 -16.02 28.84
N THR A 370 -0.67 -14.92 28.28
CA THR A 370 0.37 -14.91 27.26
C THR A 370 1.57 -15.69 27.80
N ALA A 371 2.04 -16.74 27.12
CA ALA A 371 3.07 -17.61 27.66
C ALA A 371 4.30 -16.79 28.11
N THR A 372 4.62 -16.84 29.43
CA THR A 372 5.83 -16.25 30.02
C THR A 372 7.05 -17.13 29.72
N THR A 373 7.28 -17.35 28.44
CA THR A 373 8.53 -17.85 27.91
C THR A 373 9.09 -16.68 27.14
N PRO A 374 10.35 -16.24 27.32
CA PRO A 374 10.95 -15.28 26.41
C PRO A 374 11.22 -16.01 25.08
N SER A 375 10.15 -16.33 24.37
CA SER A 375 10.12 -16.91 23.05
C SER A 375 10.28 -15.73 22.08
N THR A 376 11.48 -15.46 21.56
CA THR A 376 11.98 -16.05 20.30
C THR A 376 11.06 -15.91 19.09
N ALA A 377 10.20 -14.89 19.03
CA ALA A 377 9.56 -14.49 17.79
C ALA A 377 9.25 -12.99 17.74
N THR A 378 10.20 -12.20 17.24
CA THR A 378 9.90 -10.95 16.53
C THR A 378 10.75 -10.85 15.26
N ASN A 379 10.04 -10.86 14.13
CA ASN A 379 10.36 -10.34 12.80
C ASN A 379 11.83 -10.22 12.40
N ALA A 380 12.35 -11.33 11.88
CA ALA A 380 13.31 -11.29 10.80
C ALA A 380 12.53 -11.31 9.48
N SER A 381 12.69 -10.29 8.63
CA SER A 381 12.47 -10.52 7.20
C SER A 381 13.61 -11.37 6.66
N ALA A 382 13.22 -12.18 5.68
CA ALA A 382 13.93 -13.34 5.20
C ALA A 382 15.38 -13.06 4.77
N ALA A 383 16.31 -13.78 5.40
CA ALA A 383 17.45 -14.34 4.72
C ALA A 383 17.79 -15.65 5.45
N ASN A 384 17.70 -16.79 4.76
CA ASN A 384 18.05 -18.14 5.21
C ASN A 384 18.86 -18.24 6.54
N GLY A 385 18.28 -18.85 7.58
CA GLY A 385 19.02 -19.58 8.62
C GLY A 385 19.30 -18.88 9.97
N GLU A 386 19.03 -19.63 11.04
CA GLU A 386 19.55 -19.53 12.44
C GLU A 386 19.06 -18.37 13.34
N ALA A 387 18.56 -18.72 14.53
CA ALA A 387 18.26 -17.79 15.62
C ALA A 387 19.53 -17.03 16.04
N LYS A 388 19.44 -15.70 16.20
CA LYS A 388 20.57 -14.85 16.65
C LYS A 388 21.03 -15.28 18.04
N SER A 389 22.34 -15.46 18.22
CA SER A 389 22.93 -15.86 19.50
C SER A 389 22.70 -14.81 20.61
N PRO A 390 22.71 -15.20 21.90
CA PRO A 390 22.67 -14.25 23.03
C PRO A 390 23.71 -13.13 22.95
N GLU A 391 24.87 -13.43 22.37
CA GLU A 391 25.96 -12.48 22.14
C GLU A 391 25.57 -11.38 21.14
N LEU A 392 24.79 -11.70 20.11
CA LEU A 392 24.29 -10.71 19.14
C LEU A 392 23.25 -9.77 19.78
N LEU A 393 22.43 -10.28 20.70
CA LEU A 393 21.45 -9.48 21.43
C LEU A 393 22.13 -8.46 22.38
N GLU A 394 23.19 -8.88 23.07
CA GLU A 394 24.00 -7.97 23.90
C GLU A 394 24.67 -6.87 23.06
N ILE A 395 25.20 -7.25 21.88
CA ILE A 395 25.77 -6.29 20.91
C ILE A 395 24.72 -5.28 20.42
N GLU A 396 23.49 -5.71 20.18
CA GLU A 396 22.38 -4.84 19.75
C GLU A 396 21.95 -3.88 20.86
N GLU A 397 21.87 -4.33 22.12
CA GLU A 397 21.53 -3.46 23.25
C GLU A 397 22.62 -2.43 23.56
N LEU A 398 23.90 -2.84 23.55
CA LEU A 398 25.03 -1.91 23.71
C LEU A 398 25.05 -0.85 22.61
N HIS A 399 24.74 -1.25 21.38
CA HIS A 399 24.61 -0.32 20.25
C HIS A 399 23.43 0.64 20.43
N ARG A 400 22.28 0.16 20.87
CA ARG A 400 21.08 0.97 21.13
C ARG A 400 21.36 2.05 22.17
N VAL A 401 21.90 1.66 23.34
CA VAL A 401 22.30 2.59 24.41
C VAL A 401 23.32 3.61 23.92
N ALA A 402 24.32 3.18 23.14
CA ALA A 402 25.31 4.09 22.58
C ALA A 402 24.71 5.08 21.57
N CYS A 403 23.71 4.67 20.78
CA CYS A 403 22.98 5.56 19.88
C CYS A 403 22.13 6.59 20.66
N ASP A 404 21.39 6.15 21.67
CA ASP A 404 20.55 7.02 22.52
C ASP A 404 21.37 8.10 23.22
N HIS A 405 22.62 7.77 23.57
CA HIS A 405 23.56 8.70 24.20
C HIS A 405 24.44 9.48 23.19
N HIS A 406 24.15 9.39 21.90
CA HIS A 406 24.92 10.02 20.81
C HIS A 406 26.42 9.68 20.84
N GLN A 407 26.78 8.49 21.31
CA GLN A 407 28.16 8.03 21.35
C GLN A 407 28.59 7.56 19.96
N ALA A 408 29.84 7.84 19.60
CA ALA A 408 30.36 7.47 18.28
C ALA A 408 30.65 5.97 18.17
N MET A 409 30.99 5.32 19.27
CA MET A 409 31.39 3.91 19.30
C MET A 409 30.98 3.27 20.62
N TYR A 410 30.77 1.96 20.61
CA TYR A 410 30.71 1.12 21.81
C TYR A 410 31.77 0.01 21.69
N THR A 411 32.01 -0.72 22.78
CA THR A 411 32.96 -1.85 22.78
C THR A 411 32.20 -3.15 22.57
N ASP A 412 32.56 -3.91 21.55
CA ASP A 412 32.03 -5.26 21.31
C ASP A 412 32.44 -6.18 22.48
N PRO A 413 31.49 -6.78 23.21
CA PRO A 413 31.78 -7.55 24.42
C PRO A 413 32.54 -8.84 24.12
N ALA A 414 32.36 -9.42 22.93
CA ALA A 414 33.01 -10.67 22.53
C ALA A 414 34.44 -10.43 22.03
N THR A 415 34.67 -9.37 21.24
CA THR A 415 35.98 -9.14 20.59
C THR A 415 36.81 -8.04 21.23
N GLY A 416 36.23 -7.20 22.09
CA GLY A 416 36.89 -6.02 22.67
C GLY A 416 37.16 -4.90 21.66
N TYR A 417 36.63 -4.98 20.43
CA TYR A 417 36.85 -3.96 19.40
C TYR A 417 35.90 -2.77 19.59
N SER A 418 36.37 -1.56 19.27
CA SER A 418 35.49 -0.40 19.17
C SER A 418 34.67 -0.46 17.88
N VAL A 419 33.36 -0.56 18.01
CA VAL A 419 32.42 -0.64 16.89
C VAL A 419 31.66 0.68 16.75
N MET A 420 31.64 1.21 15.53
CA MET A 420 30.93 2.46 15.23
C MET A 420 29.41 2.29 15.34
N THR A 421 28.75 3.27 15.95
CA THR A 421 27.29 3.30 16.08
C THR A 421 26.60 3.72 14.78
N ALA A 422 25.31 3.39 14.64
CA ALA A 422 24.52 3.86 13.51
C ALA A 422 24.37 5.39 13.54
N TYR A 423 24.31 5.98 14.74
CA TYR A 423 24.32 7.44 14.94
C TYR A 423 25.48 8.13 14.23
N ILE A 424 26.73 7.76 14.54
CA ILE A 424 27.90 8.43 13.91
C ILE A 424 28.01 8.14 12.43
N LEU A 425 27.55 6.96 11.99
CA LEU A 425 27.55 6.60 10.57
C LEU A 425 26.54 7.46 9.81
N LYS A 426 25.33 7.68 10.35
CA LYS A 426 24.33 8.60 9.79
C LYS A 426 24.83 10.04 9.74
N GLU A 427 25.50 10.50 10.78
CA GLU A 427 26.09 11.85 10.82
C GLU A 427 27.18 12.07 9.76
N ARG A 428 27.86 11.00 9.30
CA ARG A 428 28.83 11.09 8.20
C ARG A 428 28.17 11.24 6.83
N GLN A 429 26.90 10.84 6.69
CA GLN A 429 26.15 10.87 5.42
C GLN A 429 26.84 10.14 4.28
N VAL A 430 27.73 9.17 4.56
CA VAL A 430 28.55 8.51 3.55
C VAL A 430 28.77 7.04 3.92
N CYS A 431 28.50 6.14 2.98
CA CYS A 431 28.82 4.71 3.11
C CYS A 431 30.24 4.44 2.62
N CYS A 432 31.13 4.03 3.51
CA CYS A 432 32.56 3.83 3.22
C CYS A 432 32.92 2.50 2.56
N GLY A 433 31.96 1.58 2.41
CA GLY A 433 32.19 0.27 1.81
C GLY A 433 32.95 -0.75 2.67
N ASN A 434 33.20 -0.45 3.95
CA ASN A 434 33.97 -1.33 4.84
C ASN A 434 33.15 -2.44 5.53
N GLY A 435 31.84 -2.55 5.28
CA GLY A 435 30.99 -3.56 5.91
C GLY A 435 30.83 -3.36 7.42
N CYS A 436 30.53 -2.12 7.84
CA CYS A 436 30.35 -1.78 9.26
C CYS A 436 29.16 -2.55 9.85
N ARG A 437 29.33 -3.14 11.05
CA ARG A 437 28.30 -3.94 11.72
C ARG A 437 26.92 -3.27 11.78
N HIS A 438 26.88 -1.95 12.01
CA HIS A 438 25.64 -1.17 12.15
C HIS A 438 25.44 -0.15 11.03
N CYS A 439 25.75 -0.55 9.79
CA CYS A 439 25.68 0.35 8.65
C CYS A 439 24.22 0.79 8.39
N PRO A 440 23.87 2.08 8.57
CA PRO A 440 22.51 2.56 8.36
C PRO A 440 22.11 2.64 6.88
N TYR A 441 23.03 2.29 5.98
CA TYR A 441 22.89 2.39 4.53
C TYR A 441 22.73 1.01 3.87
N GLY A 442 22.40 -0.05 4.62
CA GLY A 442 22.22 -1.40 4.07
C GLY A 442 23.45 -1.90 3.28
N HIS A 443 24.66 -1.52 3.73
CA HIS A 443 25.90 -1.83 3.02
C HIS A 443 25.94 -1.40 1.54
N ALA A 444 25.25 -0.31 1.21
CA ALA A 444 25.14 0.29 -0.12
C ALA A 444 26.44 0.43 -0.93
N ASN A 445 27.61 0.60 -0.30
CA ASN A 445 28.90 0.75 -0.99
C ASN A 445 29.87 -0.42 -0.74
N VAL A 446 29.40 -1.52 -0.13
CA VAL A 446 30.23 -2.69 0.17
C VAL A 446 30.32 -3.57 -1.09
N LYS A 447 31.49 -3.57 -1.74
CA LYS A 447 31.67 -4.27 -3.02
C LYS A 447 31.55 -5.78 -2.93
N ASP A 448 32.09 -6.38 -1.87
CA ASP A 448 32.09 -7.83 -1.65
C ASP A 448 30.71 -8.32 -1.15
N PRO A 449 29.95 -9.12 -1.93
CA PRO A 449 28.64 -9.62 -1.52
C PRO A 449 28.67 -10.44 -0.23
N SER A 450 29.74 -11.19 0.03
CA SER A 450 29.87 -12.03 1.24
C SER A 450 29.93 -11.22 2.55
N ARG A 451 30.26 -9.92 2.44
CA ARG A 451 30.34 -8.98 3.56
C ARG A 451 29.06 -8.16 3.74
N ARG A 452 28.08 -8.30 2.85
CA ARG A 452 26.81 -7.56 2.89
C ARG A 452 25.82 -8.26 3.82
N LYS A 453 25.91 -7.95 5.12
CA LYS A 453 25.02 -8.52 6.15
C LYS A 453 23.93 -7.58 6.68
N ASN A 454 23.91 -6.32 6.23
CA ASN A 454 22.94 -5.31 6.68
C ASN A 454 22.01 -4.96 5.52
N THR A 455 20.72 -4.87 5.81
CA THR A 455 19.68 -4.31 4.95
C THR A 455 19.36 -2.87 5.36
N LEU A 456 18.67 -2.14 4.49
CA LEU A 456 18.27 -0.78 4.75
C LEU A 456 17.04 -0.76 5.68
N ALA A 457 17.24 -0.47 6.97
CA ALA A 457 16.16 -0.48 7.96
C ALA A 457 15.30 0.80 8.02
N GLY A 458 15.61 1.84 7.25
CA GLY A 458 14.90 3.12 7.28
C GLY A 458 15.44 4.13 6.27
N THR A 459 14.83 5.31 6.19
CA THR A 459 15.30 6.38 5.29
C THR A 459 16.75 6.74 5.56
N ALA A 460 17.56 6.75 4.51
CA ALA A 460 18.98 7.04 4.59
C ALA A 460 19.41 8.06 3.54
N PHE A 461 20.17 9.04 4.00
CA PHE A 461 20.70 10.10 3.15
C PHE A 461 22.20 9.91 2.93
N LEU A 462 22.61 9.87 1.67
CA LEU A 462 23.95 9.60 1.18
C LEU A 462 24.45 10.79 0.36
N GLN A 463 25.64 11.28 0.71
CA GLN A 463 26.43 12.18 -0.09
C GLN A 463 27.36 11.38 -1.00
N PRO A 464 27.63 11.87 -2.22
CA PRO A 464 28.61 11.23 -3.10
C PRO A 464 30.00 11.28 -2.44
N TRP A 465 30.67 10.13 -2.40
CA TRP A 465 32.01 10.01 -1.79
C TRP A 465 33.06 10.84 -2.56
N ARG A 466 32.95 10.85 -3.89
CA ARG A 466 33.87 11.53 -4.80
C ARG A 466 33.19 12.79 -5.35
N ARG A 467 33.95 13.88 -5.37
CA ARG A 467 33.64 15.04 -6.22
C ARG A 467 34.81 15.28 -7.13
N SER A 468 34.51 15.68 -8.36
CA SER A 468 35.49 16.12 -9.35
C SER A 468 36.45 17.14 -8.75
N SER A 469 37.75 16.93 -9.00
CA SER A 469 38.83 17.72 -8.37
C SER A 469 38.68 19.21 -8.71
N GLY A 470 38.57 20.07 -7.70
CA GLY A 470 38.41 21.52 -7.86
C GLY A 470 36.98 22.04 -7.75
N ALA A 471 35.97 21.16 -7.68
CA ALA A 471 34.59 21.57 -7.41
C ALA A 471 34.44 22.11 -5.98
N ARG A 472 33.72 23.23 -5.82
CA ARG A 472 33.39 23.77 -4.51
C ARG A 472 32.52 22.77 -3.71
N LYS A 473 32.62 22.78 -2.37
CA LYS A 473 31.78 21.93 -1.49
C LYS A 473 30.27 22.20 -1.61
N ASP A 474 29.88 23.32 -2.17
CA ASP A 474 28.51 23.75 -2.42
C ASP A 474 28.07 23.63 -3.89
N ALA A 475 28.92 23.07 -4.77
CA ALA A 475 28.54 22.85 -6.17
C ALA A 475 27.25 22.00 -6.29
N PRO A 476 26.38 22.28 -7.29
CA PRO A 476 25.09 21.60 -7.42
C PRO A 476 25.20 20.10 -7.73
N GLY A 477 26.34 19.64 -8.27
CA GLY A 477 26.52 18.28 -8.77
C GLY A 477 25.84 18.07 -10.13
N GLY A 478 25.92 16.85 -10.69
CA GLY A 478 25.24 16.48 -11.92
C GLY A 478 25.85 17.03 -13.22
N GLN A 479 27.07 17.59 -13.17
CA GLN A 479 27.74 18.24 -14.31
C GLN A 479 27.86 17.32 -15.53
N LEU A 480 27.96 16.02 -15.30
CA LEU A 480 27.99 15.01 -16.36
C LEU A 480 26.78 15.14 -17.32
N LEU A 481 25.64 15.63 -16.82
CA LEU A 481 24.41 15.79 -17.59
C LEU A 481 24.12 17.23 -18.00
N TRP A 482 24.88 18.23 -17.54
CA TRP A 482 24.64 19.62 -17.91
C TRP A 482 24.84 19.87 -19.40
N PRO A 483 24.04 20.74 -20.05
CA PRO A 483 24.26 21.14 -21.44
C PRO A 483 25.70 21.62 -21.70
N GLU A 484 26.19 21.40 -22.91
CA GLU A 484 27.54 21.80 -23.29
C GLU A 484 27.74 23.32 -23.15
N GLY A 485 28.91 23.75 -22.67
CA GLY A 485 29.26 25.16 -22.50
C GLY A 485 28.87 25.79 -21.16
N VAL A 486 28.10 25.11 -20.31
CA VAL A 486 27.75 25.62 -18.96
C VAL A 486 28.89 25.34 -17.97
N GLN A 487 29.43 26.38 -17.32
CA GLN A 487 30.49 26.25 -16.31
C GLN A 487 29.99 26.39 -14.86
N ALA A 488 30.59 25.62 -13.94
CA ALA A 488 30.23 25.61 -12.53
C ALA A 488 30.57 26.91 -11.75
N ALA A 489 31.34 27.82 -12.36
CA ALA A 489 31.71 29.10 -11.77
C ALA A 489 30.56 30.12 -11.79
N ASP A 490 29.61 29.99 -12.71
CA ASP A 490 28.49 30.93 -12.90
C ASP A 490 27.24 30.58 -12.08
N ALA A 491 27.24 29.46 -11.34
CA ALA A 491 26.09 28.99 -10.58
C ALA A 491 26.11 29.52 -9.13
N SER A 492 25.24 30.48 -8.82
CA SER A 492 24.69 30.62 -7.45
C SER A 492 23.48 29.70 -7.37
N ALA A 493 23.49 28.74 -6.43
CA ALA A 493 22.43 27.74 -6.34
C ALA A 493 21.08 28.41 -6.01
N SER A 494 20.17 28.46 -6.98
CA SER A 494 18.90 29.20 -6.87
C SER A 494 17.79 28.39 -6.19
N GLU A 495 17.80 27.05 -6.30
CA GLU A 495 16.78 26.20 -5.68
C GLU A 495 17.20 24.74 -5.51
N LEU A 496 16.50 24.03 -4.61
CA LEU A 496 16.62 22.60 -4.36
C LEU A 496 15.51 21.85 -5.09
N VAL A 497 15.88 20.91 -5.97
CA VAL A 497 14.97 20.02 -6.69
C VAL A 497 15.20 18.59 -6.24
N VAL A 498 14.12 17.86 -5.96
CA VAL A 498 14.18 16.43 -5.68
C VAL A 498 13.79 15.67 -6.94
N MET A 499 14.73 14.89 -7.49
CA MET A 499 14.51 14.05 -8.65
C MET A 499 14.14 12.65 -8.21
N PHE A 500 12.92 12.20 -8.53
CA PHE A 500 12.52 10.82 -8.31
C PHE A 500 13.28 9.92 -9.29
N TRP A 501 14.17 9.12 -8.74
CA TRP A 501 15.19 8.40 -9.49
C TRP A 501 14.92 6.90 -9.40
N SER A 502 14.47 6.30 -10.51
CA SER A 502 14.27 4.85 -10.61
C SER A 502 15.55 4.11 -10.96
N GLY A 503 16.57 4.82 -11.46
CA GLY A 503 17.81 4.24 -11.97
C GLY A 503 17.75 3.79 -13.42
N GLY A 504 16.61 3.97 -14.09
CA GLY A 504 16.40 3.63 -15.50
C GLY A 504 16.55 4.80 -16.47
N LYS A 505 16.36 4.48 -17.75
CA LYS A 505 16.50 5.42 -18.87
C LYS A 505 15.57 6.65 -18.76
N ASP A 506 14.38 6.48 -18.17
CA ASP A 506 13.35 7.52 -18.14
C ASP A 506 13.71 8.61 -17.13
N SER A 507 14.12 8.22 -15.91
CA SER A 507 14.68 9.18 -14.93
C SER A 507 16.00 9.79 -15.41
N PHE A 508 16.80 9.04 -16.17
CA PHE A 508 18.04 9.55 -16.76
C PHE A 508 17.79 10.65 -17.80
N LEU A 509 16.84 10.44 -18.71
CA LEU A 509 16.37 11.46 -19.65
C LEU A 509 15.78 12.66 -18.91
N ALA A 510 14.88 12.41 -17.97
CA ALA A 510 14.19 13.47 -17.23
C ALA A 510 15.17 14.40 -16.50
N LEU A 511 16.24 13.85 -15.91
CA LEU A 511 17.28 14.66 -15.29
C LEU A 511 18.06 15.51 -16.32
N SER A 512 18.36 14.97 -17.50
CA SER A 512 19.00 15.74 -18.59
C SER A 512 18.10 16.87 -19.10
N PHE A 513 16.83 16.57 -19.40
CA PHE A 513 15.84 17.54 -19.86
C PHE A 513 15.53 18.59 -18.78
N LEU A 514 15.60 18.23 -17.50
CA LEU A 514 15.53 19.20 -16.41
C LEU A 514 16.66 20.22 -16.55
N TYR A 515 17.92 19.83 -16.66
CA TYR A 515 19.04 20.77 -16.81
C TYR A 515 18.98 21.60 -18.11
N GLU A 516 18.51 21.01 -19.22
CA GLU A 516 18.24 21.74 -20.46
C GLU A 516 17.20 22.84 -20.25
N SER A 517 16.13 22.56 -19.51
CA SER A 517 15.08 23.56 -19.22
C SER A 517 15.60 24.76 -18.43
N TYR A 518 16.52 24.55 -17.46
CA TYR A 518 17.16 25.65 -16.73
C TYR A 518 18.04 26.51 -17.64
N THR A 519 18.81 25.86 -18.52
CA THR A 519 19.66 26.56 -19.48
C THR A 519 18.82 27.38 -20.45
N ALA A 520 17.75 26.79 -21.00
CA ALA A 520 16.82 27.47 -21.90
C ALA A 520 16.12 28.67 -21.25
N GLN A 521 15.84 28.58 -19.94
CA GLN A 521 15.25 29.66 -19.15
C GLN A 521 16.29 30.65 -18.59
N GLN A 522 17.57 30.48 -18.93
CA GLN A 522 18.69 31.29 -18.42
C GLN A 522 18.75 31.31 -16.88
N MET A 523 18.32 30.21 -16.24
CA MET A 523 18.36 30.02 -14.80
C MET A 523 19.67 29.38 -14.36
N SER A 524 20.08 29.67 -13.13
CA SER A 524 21.22 28.98 -12.51
C SER A 524 20.91 27.50 -12.29
N MET A 525 21.90 26.63 -12.47
CA MET A 525 21.73 25.19 -12.31
C MET A 525 21.23 24.83 -10.89
N PRO A 526 20.17 24.01 -10.78
CA PRO A 526 19.59 23.67 -9.49
C PRO A 526 20.48 22.70 -8.72
N ARG A 527 20.33 22.70 -7.40
CA ARG A 527 20.83 21.59 -6.57
C ARG A 527 19.85 20.45 -6.69
N VAL A 528 20.30 19.29 -7.14
CA VAL A 528 19.47 18.10 -7.28
C VAL A 528 19.79 17.11 -6.17
N VAL A 529 18.76 16.51 -5.59
CA VAL A 529 18.88 15.31 -4.75
C VAL A 529 18.09 14.20 -5.41
N LEU A 530 18.71 13.05 -5.61
CA LEU A 530 18.02 11.85 -6.08
C LEU A 530 17.22 11.25 -4.92
N LEU A 531 15.97 10.88 -5.16
CA LEU A 531 15.15 10.14 -4.20
C LEU A 531 14.72 8.82 -4.82
N THR A 532 15.01 7.72 -4.14
CA THR A 532 14.67 6.36 -4.58
C THR A 532 14.05 5.59 -3.44
N THR A 533 12.90 4.96 -3.68
CA THR A 533 12.29 4.02 -2.73
C THR A 533 12.88 2.63 -2.93
N ILE A 534 13.19 1.96 -1.83
CA ILE A 534 13.81 0.64 -1.79
C ILE A 534 12.96 -0.25 -0.90
N ASP A 535 12.67 -1.47 -1.35
CA ASP A 535 12.09 -2.49 -0.49
C ASP A 535 13.17 -2.98 0.51
N PRO A 536 12.96 -2.84 1.83
CA PRO A 536 13.95 -3.23 2.83
C PRO A 536 14.26 -4.73 2.84
N ASP A 537 13.37 -5.57 2.31
CA ASP A 537 13.52 -7.03 2.33
C ASP A 537 14.38 -7.51 1.17
N THR A 538 14.08 -7.05 -0.05
CA THR A 538 14.85 -7.37 -1.25
C THR A 538 16.09 -6.48 -1.42
N ASN A 539 16.15 -5.34 -0.73
CA ASN A 539 17.19 -4.32 -0.86
C ASN A 539 17.37 -3.80 -2.30
N ALA A 540 16.28 -3.80 -3.06
CA ALA A 540 16.21 -3.36 -4.45
C ALA A 540 15.08 -2.33 -4.66
N VAL A 541 15.15 -1.59 -5.76
CA VAL A 541 14.06 -0.74 -6.23
C VAL A 541 12.89 -1.64 -6.66
N PRO A 542 11.70 -1.52 -6.05
CA PRO A 542 10.53 -2.32 -6.42
C PRO A 542 10.17 -2.11 -7.89
N ILE A 543 9.58 -3.11 -8.56
CA ILE A 543 9.17 -3.09 -9.97
C ILE A 543 10.37 -3.06 -10.96
N GLN A 544 11.31 -2.14 -10.81
CA GLN A 544 12.48 -2.05 -11.71
C GLN A 544 13.52 -3.15 -11.44
N ASN A 545 13.50 -3.75 -10.25
CA ASN A 545 14.42 -4.80 -9.80
C ASN A 545 15.89 -4.37 -9.90
N ILE A 546 16.19 -3.16 -9.41
CA ILE A 546 17.54 -2.58 -9.41
C ILE A 546 18.10 -2.58 -7.99
N GLU A 547 19.19 -3.30 -7.77
CA GLU A 547 19.91 -3.36 -6.50
C GLU A 547 20.30 -1.97 -5.97
N VAL A 548 20.19 -1.75 -4.65
CA VAL A 548 20.49 -0.43 -4.05
C VAL A 548 21.92 0.02 -4.32
N GLN A 549 22.88 -0.91 -4.43
CA GLN A 549 24.29 -0.60 -4.72
C GLN A 549 24.43 0.01 -6.11
N THR A 550 23.58 -0.41 -7.07
CA THR A 550 23.57 0.15 -8.41
C THR A 550 23.06 1.60 -8.38
N ILE A 551 21.99 1.87 -7.64
CA ILE A 551 21.47 3.23 -7.44
C ILE A 551 22.51 4.14 -6.78
N VAL A 552 23.21 3.63 -5.76
CA VAL A 552 24.27 4.37 -5.06
C VAL A 552 25.44 4.66 -6.00
N ALA A 553 25.85 3.69 -6.81
CA ALA A 553 26.90 3.88 -7.81
C ALA A 553 26.49 4.86 -8.92
N GLN A 554 25.22 4.91 -9.33
CA GLN A 554 24.69 5.92 -10.24
C GLN A 554 24.77 7.32 -9.61
N ALA A 555 24.34 7.47 -8.36
CA ALA A 555 24.42 8.74 -7.63
C ALA A 555 25.87 9.22 -7.47
N GLU A 556 26.81 8.30 -7.19
CA GLU A 556 28.24 8.60 -7.16
C GLU A 556 28.78 9.04 -8.53
N ALA A 557 28.41 8.35 -9.61
CA ALA A 557 28.84 8.70 -10.96
C ALA A 557 28.30 10.06 -11.43
N LEU A 558 27.10 10.43 -10.98
CA LEU A 558 26.48 11.72 -11.24
C LEU A 558 26.97 12.83 -10.28
N GLU A 559 27.73 12.47 -9.25
CA GLU A 559 28.13 13.38 -8.16
C GLU A 559 26.92 14.07 -7.49
N LEU A 560 25.81 13.33 -7.32
CA LEU A 560 24.56 13.84 -6.72
C LEU A 560 24.28 13.17 -5.36
N PRO A 561 23.75 13.90 -4.37
CA PRO A 561 23.20 13.30 -3.17
C PRO A 561 22.03 12.36 -3.47
N LEU A 562 21.87 11.34 -2.62
CA LEU A 562 20.85 10.31 -2.74
C LEU A 562 20.10 10.15 -1.41
N CYS A 563 18.78 10.20 -1.47
CA CYS A 563 17.87 9.84 -0.39
C CYS A 563 17.25 8.49 -0.73
N LEU A 564 17.64 7.46 0.00
CA LEU A 564 17.02 6.14 -0.05
C LEU A 564 15.87 6.11 0.96
N VAL A 565 14.66 5.80 0.54
CA VAL A 565 13.50 5.65 1.42
C VAL A 565 13.20 4.16 1.53
N ALA A 566 13.41 3.57 2.70
CA ALA A 566 13.09 2.17 2.95
C ALA A 566 11.57 2.04 3.09
N VAL A 567 10.91 1.69 1.99
CA VAL A 567 9.46 1.48 1.92
C VAL A 567 9.18 0.56 0.75
N GLY A 568 8.54 -0.58 1.03
CA GLY A 568 8.03 -1.48 -0.01
C GLY A 568 6.83 -0.88 -0.75
N LEU A 569 6.25 -1.64 -1.67
CA LEU A 569 4.99 -1.25 -2.32
C LEU A 569 3.82 -1.36 -1.34
N GLY A 570 2.94 -0.35 -1.28
CA GLY A 570 1.74 -0.34 -0.43
C GLY A 570 1.40 1.03 0.17
N ASP A 571 0.43 1.04 1.10
CA ASP A 571 -0.21 2.26 1.64
C ASP A 571 0.74 3.16 2.45
N ALA A 572 1.86 2.62 2.93
CA ALA A 572 2.91 3.37 3.62
C ALA A 572 3.82 4.16 2.67
N TYR A 573 3.75 3.95 1.35
CA TYR A 573 4.61 4.63 0.38
C TYR A 573 4.54 6.15 0.52
N THR A 574 3.32 6.71 0.50
CA THR A 574 3.12 8.16 0.49
C THR A 574 3.60 8.79 1.79
N SER A 575 3.29 8.19 2.94
CA SER A 575 3.69 8.71 4.25
C SER A 575 5.22 8.66 4.44
N ALA A 576 5.87 7.57 4.02
CA ALA A 576 7.32 7.42 4.08
C ALA A 576 8.04 8.43 3.18
N VAL A 577 7.60 8.60 1.93
CA VAL A 577 8.16 9.58 1.00
C VAL A 577 7.93 11.01 1.51
N GLN A 578 6.74 11.33 2.00
CA GLN A 578 6.46 12.64 2.60
C GLN A 578 7.36 12.91 3.82
N SER A 579 7.61 11.91 4.67
CA SER A 579 8.54 12.06 5.79
C SER A 579 9.96 12.32 5.31
N ALA A 580 10.43 11.56 4.31
CA ALA A 580 11.76 11.76 3.74
C ALA A 580 11.92 13.16 3.11
N LEU A 581 10.89 13.67 2.42
CA LEU A 581 10.87 15.01 1.85
C LEU A 581 10.89 16.11 2.94
N ARG A 582 10.19 15.90 4.07
CA ARG A 582 10.23 16.84 5.21
C ARG A 582 11.62 16.93 5.85
N ASP A 583 12.31 15.80 5.97
CA ASP A 583 13.62 15.73 6.65
C ASP A 583 14.80 16.15 5.74
N LEU A 584 14.61 16.07 4.42
CA LEU A 584 15.65 16.32 3.42
C LEU A 584 16.38 17.68 3.55
N PRO A 585 15.67 18.81 3.75
CA PRO A 585 16.32 20.12 3.88
C PRO A 585 17.31 20.15 5.05
N GLU A 586 16.96 19.55 6.19
CA GLU A 586 17.85 19.47 7.34
C GLU A 586 19.07 18.59 7.06
N GLN A 587 18.88 17.44 6.41
CA GLN A 587 19.99 16.58 5.98
C GLN A 587 20.96 17.32 5.05
N MET A 588 20.44 18.13 4.12
CA MET A 588 21.23 18.98 3.24
C MET A 588 21.95 20.11 3.98
N ALA A 589 21.41 20.63 5.08
CA ALA A 589 22.03 21.69 5.87
C ALA A 589 23.17 21.19 6.77
N ARG A 590 23.15 19.92 7.21
CA ARG A 590 24.23 19.32 8.04
C ARG A 590 25.61 19.42 7.39
N ILE A 591 25.65 19.48 6.05
CA ILE A 591 26.85 19.71 5.22
C ILE A 591 27.62 21.00 5.60
N ARG A 592 26.93 22.04 6.10
CA ARG A 592 27.51 23.37 6.38
C ARG A 592 28.26 23.46 7.72
N LYS A 593 28.01 22.56 8.67
CA LYS A 593 28.54 22.61 10.06
C LYS A 593 29.98 22.08 10.20
N SER A 594 30.87 22.42 9.27
CA SER A 594 32.31 22.28 9.51
C SER A 594 32.72 23.21 10.67
N LYS A 595 33.58 22.73 11.59
CA LYS A 595 34.05 23.44 12.81
C LYS A 595 34.67 24.85 12.59
N LYS A 596 34.76 25.34 11.34
CA LYS A 596 35.32 26.66 10.98
C LYS A 596 34.31 27.65 10.37
N THR A 597 33.03 27.28 10.22
CA THR A 597 32.02 28.17 9.62
C THR A 597 31.33 29.01 10.70
N PRO A 598 31.28 30.36 10.59
CA PRO A 598 30.56 31.22 11.53
C PRO A 598 29.07 30.84 11.64
N LYS A 599 28.48 30.98 12.83
CA LYS A 599 27.08 30.63 13.17
C LYS A 599 25.97 31.40 12.41
N ASN A 600 26.32 32.28 11.47
CA ASN A 600 25.36 33.06 10.68
C ASN A 600 25.52 32.74 9.19
N LEU A 601 24.89 31.68 8.68
CA LEU A 601 24.82 31.46 7.23
C LEU A 601 23.54 30.72 6.81
N ASP A 602 22.68 31.48 6.13
CA ASP A 602 21.57 31.14 5.23
C ASP A 602 20.46 30.19 5.71
N PRO A 603 19.17 30.52 5.41
CA PRO A 603 18.06 29.62 5.67
C PRO A 603 18.29 28.26 5.00
N THR A 604 17.85 27.19 5.68
CA THR A 604 17.81 25.85 5.11
C THR A 604 17.03 25.91 3.79
N PRO A 605 17.61 25.52 2.65
CA PRO A 605 16.92 25.64 1.36
C PRO A 605 15.71 24.70 1.36
N ALA A 606 14.51 25.28 1.27
CA ALA A 606 13.28 24.52 1.08
C ALA A 606 13.31 23.82 -0.29
N ILE A 607 12.61 22.69 -0.39
CA ILE A 607 12.43 22.00 -1.67
C ILE A 607 11.51 22.86 -2.54
N ALA A 608 12.02 23.30 -3.69
CA ALA A 608 11.27 24.15 -4.61
C ALA A 608 10.40 23.32 -5.57
N ALA A 609 10.91 22.16 -6.01
CA ALA A 609 10.20 21.30 -6.94
C ALA A 609 10.53 19.81 -6.77
N LEU A 610 9.57 18.97 -7.16
CA LEU A 610 9.76 17.54 -7.39
C LEU A 610 9.78 17.29 -8.90
N ALA A 611 10.73 16.50 -9.38
CA ALA A 611 10.86 16.13 -10.78
C ALA A 611 10.67 14.62 -10.98
N PHE A 612 9.95 14.25 -12.03
CA PHE A 612 9.57 12.87 -12.33
C PHE A 612 9.93 12.46 -13.76
N GLY A 613 10.24 11.18 -13.94
CA GLY A 613 10.56 10.58 -15.24
C GLY A 613 9.37 9.99 -15.99
N ASP A 614 8.14 10.41 -15.67
CA ASP A 614 6.92 9.86 -16.26
C ASP A 614 6.81 10.28 -17.74
N LEU A 615 6.53 9.32 -18.63
CA LEU A 615 6.44 9.59 -20.06
C LEU A 615 5.01 9.99 -20.44
N HIS A 616 4.06 9.05 -20.48
CA HIS A 616 2.74 9.26 -21.09
C HIS A 616 1.55 8.79 -20.22
N LEU A 617 1.76 7.99 -19.17
CA LEU A 617 0.67 7.44 -18.33
C LEU A 617 -0.03 8.51 -17.48
N GLN A 618 -1.24 8.92 -17.89
CA GLN A 618 -1.98 10.04 -17.32
C GLN A 618 -2.47 9.77 -15.89
N ASP A 619 -2.83 8.53 -15.58
CA ASP A 619 -3.22 8.08 -14.24
C ASP A 619 -2.08 8.25 -13.23
N ILE A 620 -0.86 7.87 -13.59
CA ILE A 620 0.33 8.06 -12.75
C ILE A 620 0.58 9.54 -12.50
N ARG A 621 0.51 10.37 -13.55
CA ARG A 621 0.66 11.82 -13.41
C ARG A 621 -0.43 12.43 -12.51
N ASN A 622 -1.69 12.08 -12.73
CA ASN A 622 -2.82 12.55 -11.92
C ASN A 622 -2.61 12.19 -10.44
N TRP A 623 -2.18 10.98 -10.16
CA TRP A 623 -1.89 10.54 -8.80
C TRP A 623 -0.76 11.37 -8.16
N ARG A 624 0.32 11.68 -8.90
CA ARG A 624 1.40 12.55 -8.39
C ARG A 624 0.91 13.97 -8.11
N GLU A 625 0.10 14.52 -8.99
CA GLU A 625 -0.49 15.86 -8.83
C GLU A 625 -1.39 15.90 -7.59
N GLN A 626 -2.28 14.92 -7.42
CA GLN A 626 -3.13 14.81 -6.23
C GLN A 626 -2.33 14.66 -4.94
N THR A 627 -1.23 13.88 -4.98
CA THR A 627 -0.42 13.55 -3.81
C THR A 627 0.50 14.69 -3.37
N PHE A 628 1.13 15.39 -4.33
CA PHE A 628 2.26 16.29 -4.03
C PHE A 628 2.04 17.76 -4.43
N ALA A 629 1.13 18.08 -5.36
CA ALA A 629 1.00 19.44 -5.91
C ALA A 629 0.52 20.48 -4.88
N LYS A 630 -0.10 20.04 -3.78
CA LYS A 630 -0.48 20.92 -2.66
C LYS A 630 0.72 21.49 -1.91
N GLN A 631 1.87 20.82 -1.96
CA GLN A 631 3.06 21.17 -1.16
C GLN A 631 4.27 21.57 -2.03
N PHE A 632 4.37 21.05 -3.25
CA PHE A 632 5.53 21.25 -4.10
C PHE A 632 5.14 21.58 -5.53
N THR A 633 5.98 22.36 -6.22
CA THR A 633 5.90 22.50 -7.68
C THR A 633 6.31 21.17 -8.32
N LEU A 634 5.50 20.62 -9.21
CA LEU A 634 5.82 19.37 -9.90
C LEU A 634 6.37 19.66 -11.30
N ARG A 635 7.42 18.94 -11.68
CA ARG A 635 8.06 19.04 -13.00
C ARG A 635 8.08 17.67 -13.66
N PHE A 636 7.64 17.61 -14.92
CA PHE A 636 7.63 16.39 -15.72
C PHE A 636 8.42 16.64 -17.02
N PRO A 637 9.76 16.60 -16.99
CA PRO A 637 10.60 17.11 -18.09
C PRO A 637 10.45 16.35 -19.42
N VAL A 638 9.99 15.09 -19.35
CA VAL A 638 9.84 14.19 -20.50
C VAL A 638 8.39 13.88 -20.86
N TRP A 639 7.44 14.51 -20.17
CA TRP A 639 6.01 14.23 -20.35
C TRP A 639 5.52 14.51 -21.78
N GLN A 640 4.82 13.53 -22.36
CA GLN A 640 4.24 13.60 -23.72
C GLN A 640 5.22 14.02 -24.81
N LYS A 641 6.53 13.86 -24.59
CA LYS A 641 7.53 14.02 -25.65
C LYS A 641 7.45 12.87 -26.64
N ASP A 642 7.67 13.19 -27.90
CA ASP A 642 7.66 12.18 -28.95
C ASP A 642 8.89 11.26 -28.86
N TYR A 643 8.66 9.95 -28.97
CA TYR A 643 9.74 8.97 -28.82
C TYR A 643 10.79 9.10 -29.92
N ARG A 644 10.35 9.20 -31.18
CA ARG A 644 11.22 9.08 -32.36
C ARG A 644 12.01 10.36 -32.62
N THR A 645 11.41 11.51 -32.36
CA THR A 645 11.96 12.82 -32.69
C THR A 645 12.63 13.50 -31.50
N GLU A 646 12.21 13.20 -30.26
CA GLU A 646 12.76 13.84 -29.06
C GLU A 646 13.52 12.84 -28.17
N LEU A 647 12.84 11.84 -27.61
CA LEU A 647 13.40 11.04 -26.50
C LEU A 647 14.51 10.07 -26.91
N LEU A 648 14.28 9.22 -27.92
CA LEU A 648 15.26 8.21 -28.36
C LEU A 648 16.54 8.84 -28.94
N PRO A 649 16.46 9.92 -29.75
CA PRO A 649 17.66 10.65 -30.17
C PRO A 649 18.40 11.30 -28.98
N ALA A 650 17.67 11.88 -28.02
CA ALA A 650 18.26 12.45 -26.82
C ALA A 650 18.97 11.39 -25.97
N LEU A 651 18.35 10.22 -25.79
CA LEU A 651 18.92 9.08 -25.06
C LEU A 651 20.23 8.62 -25.68
N SER A 652 20.25 8.51 -27.01
CA SER A 652 21.43 8.12 -27.78
C SER A 652 22.58 9.13 -27.59
N ARG A 653 22.29 10.44 -27.71
CA ARG A 653 23.29 11.49 -27.45
C ARG A 653 23.80 11.45 -26.01
N LEU A 654 22.91 11.21 -25.05
CA LEU A 654 23.25 11.17 -23.63
C LEU A 654 24.16 9.97 -23.31
N CYS A 655 23.89 8.79 -23.87
CA CYS A 655 24.75 7.61 -23.72
C CYS A 655 26.15 7.87 -24.31
N VAL A 656 26.23 8.47 -25.50
CA VAL A 656 27.52 8.84 -26.13
C VAL A 656 28.30 9.84 -25.26
N LYS A 657 27.63 10.89 -24.79
CA LYS A 657 28.24 11.95 -23.97
C LYS A 657 28.79 11.43 -22.65
N THR A 658 28.02 10.56 -21.98
CA THR A 658 28.34 10.10 -20.62
C THR A 658 29.13 8.80 -20.61
N GLY A 659 29.20 8.09 -21.74
CA GLY A 659 29.67 6.71 -21.83
C GLY A 659 28.74 5.71 -21.13
N ALA A 660 27.56 6.13 -20.69
CA ALA A 660 26.60 5.25 -20.03
C ALA A 660 26.02 4.23 -21.00
N LYS A 661 25.73 3.04 -20.47
CA LYS A 661 25.01 1.97 -21.16
C LYS A 661 23.72 1.66 -20.44
N ILE A 662 22.73 1.16 -21.16
CA ILE A 662 21.40 0.88 -20.65
C ILE A 662 21.15 -0.61 -20.80
N TYR A 663 20.67 -1.25 -19.74
CA TYR A 663 20.44 -2.69 -19.71
C TYR A 663 19.02 -2.99 -19.27
N PHE A 664 18.42 -4.06 -19.78
CA PHE A 664 17.14 -4.55 -19.25
C PHE A 664 17.33 -5.00 -17.80
N SER A 665 16.52 -4.45 -16.88
CA SER A 665 16.56 -4.77 -15.44
C SER A 665 15.39 -5.63 -14.99
N ASN A 666 14.25 -5.52 -15.69
CA ASN A 666 13.10 -6.38 -15.53
C ASN A 666 12.39 -6.53 -16.88
N ILE A 667 11.77 -7.68 -17.14
CA ILE A 667 11.06 -7.99 -18.39
C ILE A 667 9.79 -8.77 -18.05
N ASP A 668 8.63 -8.27 -18.47
CA ASP A 668 7.36 -8.99 -18.34
C ASP A 668 7.21 -9.92 -19.55
N THR A 669 7.43 -11.22 -19.33
CA THR A 669 7.42 -12.22 -20.42
C THR A 669 6.05 -12.40 -21.06
N ASP A 670 4.98 -12.12 -20.32
CA ASP A 670 3.60 -12.29 -20.81
C ASP A 670 3.23 -11.14 -21.73
N ARG A 671 3.63 -9.91 -21.39
CA ARG A 671 3.44 -8.72 -22.24
C ARG A 671 4.37 -8.69 -23.45
N VAL A 672 5.58 -9.24 -23.30
CA VAL A 672 6.55 -9.30 -24.38
C VAL A 672 6.19 -10.42 -25.35
N GLY A 673 5.64 -11.55 -24.90
CA GLY A 673 5.24 -12.67 -25.76
C GLY A 673 6.38 -13.66 -26.03
N SER A 674 6.11 -14.95 -25.81
CA SER A 674 7.10 -16.04 -25.85
C SER A 674 7.32 -16.60 -27.27
N SER A 675 8.03 -15.89 -28.14
CA SER A 675 8.56 -16.51 -29.37
C SER A 675 10.04 -16.90 -29.18
N SER A 676 10.34 -18.18 -29.43
CA SER A 676 11.58 -18.86 -29.04
C SER A 676 12.87 -18.43 -29.77
N GLU A 677 12.83 -17.43 -30.64
CA GLU A 677 13.99 -17.04 -31.46
C GLU A 677 14.58 -15.66 -31.11
N ALA A 678 13.95 -14.87 -30.23
CA ALA A 678 14.45 -13.53 -29.86
C ALA A 678 14.07 -13.07 -28.43
N ALA A 679 14.08 -13.97 -27.44
CA ALA A 679 13.77 -13.60 -26.05
C ALA A 679 14.88 -12.68 -25.46
N TRP A 680 14.52 -11.44 -25.11
CA TRP A 680 15.43 -10.53 -24.39
C TRP A 680 15.81 -11.11 -23.03
N GLN A 681 17.04 -10.84 -22.60
CA GLN A 681 17.57 -11.35 -21.32
C GLN A 681 17.80 -10.21 -20.33
N LEU A 682 17.60 -10.49 -19.04
CA LEU A 682 18.01 -9.58 -17.98
C LEU A 682 19.52 -9.31 -18.09
N GLY A 683 19.90 -8.04 -18.02
CA GLY A 683 21.29 -7.61 -18.21
C GLY A 683 21.75 -7.51 -19.67
N GLN A 684 20.91 -7.81 -20.66
CA GLN A 684 21.18 -7.50 -22.06
C GLN A 684 21.13 -5.97 -22.27
N GLU A 685 22.02 -5.44 -23.11
CA GLU A 685 22.03 -4.02 -23.48
C GLU A 685 20.74 -3.68 -24.25
N TYR A 686 20.02 -2.67 -23.76
CA TYR A 686 18.81 -2.17 -24.38
C TYR A 686 19.16 -1.39 -25.64
N ASP A 687 18.57 -1.79 -26.76
CA ASP A 687 18.66 -1.12 -28.05
C ASP A 687 17.26 -0.97 -28.64
N TRP A 688 16.76 0.27 -28.64
CA TRP A 688 15.42 0.59 -29.13
C TRP A 688 15.22 0.23 -30.60
N LYS A 689 16.28 0.17 -31.41
CA LYS A 689 16.19 -0.25 -32.82
C LYS A 689 15.91 -1.74 -32.94
N GLN A 690 16.37 -2.55 -31.99
CA GLN A 690 16.03 -3.97 -31.94
C GLN A 690 14.58 -4.18 -31.50
N VAL A 691 14.09 -3.35 -30.57
CA VAL A 691 12.67 -3.33 -30.20
C VAL A 691 11.79 -2.97 -31.39
N GLU A 692 12.18 -1.92 -32.13
CA GLU A 692 11.51 -1.49 -33.35
C GLU A 692 11.51 -2.58 -34.44
N ALA A 693 12.66 -3.14 -34.78
CA ALA A 693 12.78 -4.18 -35.80
C ALA A 693 11.98 -5.44 -35.43
N ARG A 694 11.87 -5.74 -34.15
CA ARG A 694 11.02 -6.82 -33.63
C ARG A 694 9.54 -6.51 -33.83
N ASN A 695 9.10 -5.29 -33.54
CA ASN A 695 7.71 -4.87 -33.73
C ASN A 695 7.25 -4.94 -35.19
N GLU A 696 8.16 -4.81 -36.16
CA GLU A 696 7.85 -5.00 -37.59
C GLU A 696 7.41 -6.43 -37.94
N HIS A 697 7.77 -7.42 -37.12
CA HIS A 697 7.58 -8.85 -37.38
C HIS A 697 6.79 -9.56 -36.27
N SER A 698 6.15 -8.80 -35.36
CA SER A 698 5.39 -9.32 -34.22
C SER A 698 3.93 -8.88 -34.28
N ASP A 699 3.01 -9.82 -34.07
CA ASP A 699 1.57 -9.52 -33.95
C ASP A 699 1.23 -8.83 -32.61
N GLN A 700 2.18 -8.81 -31.67
CA GLN A 700 2.11 -8.12 -30.38
C GLN A 700 3.24 -7.08 -30.31
N PRO A 701 2.99 -5.83 -30.71
CA PRO A 701 4.00 -4.78 -30.65
C PRO A 701 4.24 -4.35 -29.19
N VAL A 702 5.50 -4.17 -28.83
CA VAL A 702 5.93 -3.70 -27.51
C VAL A 702 6.23 -2.20 -27.55
N ASP A 703 5.88 -1.45 -26.50
CA ASP A 703 6.25 -0.05 -26.39
C ASP A 703 7.77 0.15 -26.48
N LEU A 704 8.22 1.08 -27.34
CA LEU A 704 9.66 1.28 -27.57
C LEU A 704 10.40 1.66 -26.30
N MET A 705 9.73 2.33 -25.35
CA MET A 705 10.28 2.74 -24.07
C MET A 705 9.77 1.87 -22.92
N GLY A 706 8.97 0.83 -23.16
CA GLY A 706 8.42 -0.04 -22.12
C GLY A 706 7.48 0.68 -21.13
N GLU A 707 6.83 1.77 -21.56
CA GLU A 707 5.95 2.58 -20.69
C GLU A 707 4.76 1.77 -20.14
N ASN A 708 4.30 0.75 -20.86
CA ASN A 708 3.20 -0.11 -20.43
C ASN A 708 3.68 -1.32 -19.61
N GLY A 709 4.88 -1.27 -19.04
CA GLY A 709 5.39 -2.30 -18.12
C GLY A 709 5.94 -3.56 -18.81
N GLU A 710 6.16 -3.55 -20.12
CA GLU A 710 6.76 -4.67 -20.84
C GLU A 710 8.19 -4.94 -20.38
N PHE A 711 8.92 -3.87 -20.02
CA PHE A 711 10.26 -3.98 -19.44
C PHE A 711 10.67 -2.73 -18.66
N HIS A 712 11.64 -2.90 -17.77
CA HIS A 712 12.36 -1.81 -17.12
C HIS A 712 13.84 -1.85 -17.48
N THR A 713 14.52 -0.72 -17.29
CA THR A 713 15.93 -0.59 -17.64
C THR A 713 16.74 -0.05 -16.47
N CYS A 714 18.04 -0.34 -16.49
CA CYS A 714 19.04 0.18 -15.58
C CYS A 714 20.14 0.88 -16.37
N VAL A 715 20.48 2.10 -15.98
CA VAL A 715 21.62 2.85 -16.52
C VAL A 715 22.90 2.49 -15.77
N LYS A 716 23.98 2.15 -16.46
CA LYS A 716 25.31 1.96 -15.88
C LYS A 716 26.31 2.91 -16.53
N PHE A 717 26.93 3.76 -15.71
CA PHE A 717 28.01 4.65 -16.09
C PHE A 717 29.36 3.90 -16.14
N PRO A 718 30.37 4.43 -16.86
CA PRO A 718 31.71 3.83 -16.90
C PRO A 718 32.30 3.61 -15.51
N GLY A 719 32.87 2.42 -15.28
CA GLY A 719 33.52 2.07 -14.01
C GLY A 719 32.57 1.54 -12.91
N MET A 720 31.27 1.46 -13.19
CA MET A 720 30.33 0.70 -12.36
C MET A 720 30.48 -0.81 -12.64
N SER A 721 30.54 -1.63 -11.59
CA SER A 721 30.49 -3.09 -11.67
C SER A 721 29.05 -3.58 -11.57
#